data_AF-A0A7V2YY37-F1
#
_entry.id   AF-A0A7V2YY37-F1
#
_cell.length_a   1.000
_cell.length_b   1.000
_cell.length_c   1.000
_cell.angle_alpha   90.00
_cell.angle_beta   90.00
_cell.angle_gamma   90.00
#
_symmetry.space_group_name_H-M   'P 1'
#
loop_
_entity.id
_entity.type
_entity.pdbx_description
1 polymer ?
#
loop_
_entity_poly.entity_id
_entity_poly.type
_entity_poly.pdbx_seq_one_letter_code
_entity_poly.pdbx_strand_id
1 'polypeptide(L)'
;MNLLHPIFHTHSQLVGSRTDLDLPLPASLQGQDLDELVDQLSEPLKWEERLAPVSVTIKGKTLRGRNWTELLTRILGHCANMYTSITVFVRQTLQNNLREDELLPFTSLDIEPDALNRVIELDHETGEATYQRLIKMFSRGIVAPVVSLPFHPALPLLRSEFDRKLVVRIALEFYWPILRRYHAFMRKTHKDKLFVTTLQLPEGAFTMNILRMIYEEYKAFCAERGVTDPHCVFLLDNRQANFRDNDQLMKSWNVVRIYDDKNEFASVVFRDYGFSHWVQVANPSVKKLIDRTIAKVDAGLNARNVDYGWSHFDDIEALVLSDKSALNFEQKIVKLIELGYVPVSPDVFVRRKSFGAFGVAPFEPQVIRLQENTSWSGWDGDHIGFSRWTGWRVGADGRPVVDESRRYTRRTPEGRVREPGSPCWKIAFTLVREKLANLMMGDPDSMRDGMLGVLRDLVPSQDEDTRRNNVMSFLVGFAYIYWREHFLQHAEISEADIMLDELANGRLAADCDDDLSLDKIVIARLAAQAYYLGLDSYRSAATRWENFDQRSMYEAAMALSTALCSAIRVYHWLGRLDDAQRLVAALKEELLDFAGAYKRYNLEAYGVKHKDWTAAIKSVIDECPDNVVRRATRRAAARHLRDLGYHEFPEADQFLTVNCGHLWTSEIDATSYVWENKFFCGVKEE
;
A
#
# COMPACT_ATOMS: atom_id res chain seq x y z
N MET A 1 -16.95 -33.50 -12.34
CA MET A 1 -16.15 -32.40 -11.78
C MET A 1 -16.73 -31.11 -12.32
N ASN A 2 -16.99 -30.11 -11.49
CA ASN A 2 -17.42 -28.80 -11.99
C ASN A 2 -16.20 -28.09 -12.58
N LEU A 3 -16.35 -27.51 -13.77
CA LEU A 3 -15.27 -26.77 -14.43
C LEU A 3 -15.29 -25.26 -14.09
N LEU A 4 -16.22 -24.84 -13.22
CA LEU A 4 -16.20 -23.51 -12.61
C LEU A 4 -15.23 -23.51 -11.43
N HIS A 5 -14.29 -22.57 -11.44
CA HIS A 5 -13.34 -22.32 -10.38
C HIS A 5 -13.63 -20.96 -9.73
N PRO A 6 -14.13 -20.94 -8.48
CA PRO A 6 -14.18 -19.72 -7.70
C PRO A 6 -12.75 -19.20 -7.47
N ILE A 7 -12.46 -17.97 -7.88
CA ILE A 7 -11.13 -17.37 -7.73
C ILE A 7 -11.17 -16.37 -6.57
N PHE A 8 -10.30 -16.56 -5.56
CA PHE A 8 -10.28 -15.72 -4.37
C PHE A 8 -8.98 -14.96 -4.19
N HIS A 9 -9.12 -13.72 -3.74
CA HIS A 9 -8.02 -12.86 -3.36
C HIS A 9 -8.42 -12.00 -2.16
N THR A 10 -7.47 -11.79 -1.27
CA THR A 10 -7.62 -10.90 -0.12
C THR A 10 -6.46 -9.91 -0.11
N HIS A 11 -6.72 -8.65 0.20
CA HIS A 11 -5.68 -7.63 0.33
C HIS A 11 -5.67 -7.00 1.71
N SER A 12 -4.48 -6.62 2.18
CA SER A 12 -4.28 -5.98 3.49
C SER A 12 -3.31 -4.81 3.34
N GLN A 13 -3.74 -3.64 3.83
CA GLN A 13 -2.96 -2.41 3.83
C GLN A 13 -2.88 -1.83 5.24
N LEU A 14 -1.78 -1.14 5.56
CA LEU A 14 -1.68 -0.39 6.80
C LEU A 14 -2.59 0.86 6.72
N VAL A 15 -3.56 0.93 7.62
CA VAL A 15 -4.40 2.12 7.79
C VAL A 15 -3.87 2.86 9.02
N GLY A 16 -3.39 4.09 8.81
CA GLY A 16 -2.37 4.74 9.63
C GLY A 16 -2.62 4.86 11.14
N SER A 17 -1.58 4.61 11.93
CA SER A 17 -1.54 4.83 13.39
C SER A 17 -0.25 5.52 13.86
N ARG A 18 0.69 5.83 12.97
CA ARG A 18 1.93 6.53 13.30
C ARG A 18 1.62 7.99 13.64
N THR A 19 2.22 8.48 14.71
CA THR A 19 1.99 9.84 15.21
C THR A 19 3.25 10.68 15.30
N ASP A 20 4.42 10.06 15.37
CA ASP A 20 5.70 10.77 15.42
C ASP A 20 6.86 9.83 15.10
N LEU A 21 7.99 10.39 14.66
CA LEU A 21 9.23 9.64 14.46
C LEU A 21 10.14 9.86 15.66
N ASP A 22 10.48 8.78 16.37
CA ASP A 22 11.44 8.82 17.48
C ASP A 22 12.86 8.59 16.94
N LEU A 23 13.49 9.69 16.52
CA LEU A 23 14.86 9.67 16.01
C LEU A 23 15.62 10.91 16.49
N PRO A 24 16.30 10.85 17.65
CA PRO A 24 17.18 11.92 18.07
C PRO A 24 18.38 11.98 17.10
N LEU A 25 18.60 13.13 16.46
CA LEU A 25 19.79 13.36 15.64
C LEU A 25 20.50 14.63 16.13
N PRO A 26 21.84 14.69 16.04
CA PRO A 26 22.58 15.86 16.48
C PRO A 26 22.36 17.06 15.55
N ALA A 27 22.40 18.26 16.11
CA ALA A 27 22.32 19.50 15.34
C ALA A 27 23.52 19.70 14.39
N SER A 28 24.68 19.15 14.74
CA SER A 28 25.90 19.16 13.94
C SER A 28 26.63 17.83 14.04
N LEU A 29 27.25 17.39 12.95
CA LEU A 29 28.12 16.21 12.93
C LEU A 29 29.51 16.49 13.53
N GLN A 30 29.88 17.76 13.72
CA GLN A 30 31.18 18.12 14.26
C GLN A 30 31.33 17.67 15.72
N GLY A 31 32.36 16.89 16.00
CA GLY A 31 32.66 16.38 17.35
C GLY A 31 31.73 15.27 17.82
N GLN A 32 30.90 14.71 16.93
CA GLN A 32 30.12 13.50 17.21
C GLN A 32 30.95 12.24 16.96
N ASP A 33 30.62 11.17 17.66
CA ASP A 33 31.10 9.83 17.33
C ASP A 33 30.32 9.33 16.09
N LEU A 34 30.97 9.36 14.93
CA LEU A 34 30.32 9.02 13.67
C LEU A 34 30.12 7.51 13.50
N ASP A 35 30.98 6.70 14.11
CA ASP A 35 30.82 5.24 14.11
C ASP A 35 29.56 4.86 14.90
N GLU A 36 29.38 5.41 16.10
CA GLU A 36 28.17 5.19 16.90
C GLU A 36 26.91 5.67 16.15
N LEU A 37 27.00 6.81 15.45
CA LEU A 37 25.87 7.34 14.69
C LEU A 37 25.53 6.46 13.47
N VAL A 38 26.53 5.89 12.78
CA VAL A 38 26.30 4.93 11.69
C VAL A 38 25.64 3.66 12.20
N ASP A 39 26.07 3.14 13.35
CA ASP A 39 25.44 1.99 13.99
C ASP A 39 23.97 2.28 14.35
N GLN A 40 23.71 3.41 15.00
CA GLN A 40 22.35 3.83 15.34
C GLN A 40 21.45 4.01 14.12
N LEU A 41 21.99 4.52 13.00
CA LEU A 41 21.23 4.77 11.76
C LEU A 41 21.12 3.55 10.84
N SER A 42 21.82 2.46 11.16
CA SER A 42 21.67 1.14 10.53
C SER A 42 20.40 0.40 11.03
N GLU A 43 19.78 0.91 12.09
CA GLU A 43 18.50 0.43 12.61
C GLU A 43 17.30 1.02 11.83
N PRO A 44 16.18 0.29 11.77
CA PRO A 44 14.95 0.77 11.14
C PRO A 44 14.35 1.96 11.91
N LEU A 45 13.45 2.68 11.24
CA LEU A 45 12.75 3.83 11.83
C LEU A 45 11.82 3.38 12.96
N LYS A 46 11.90 4.07 14.10
CA LYS A 46 11.01 3.84 15.25
C LYS A 46 9.91 4.89 15.29
N TRP A 47 8.67 4.44 15.16
CA TRP A 47 7.50 5.32 15.20
C TRP A 47 6.82 5.29 16.55
N GLU A 48 6.46 6.46 17.07
CA GLU A 48 5.41 6.57 18.07
C GLU A 48 4.07 6.25 17.40
N GLU A 49 3.27 5.40 18.04
CA GLU A 49 1.92 5.07 17.57
C GLU A 49 0.84 5.68 18.45
N ARG A 50 -0.26 6.06 17.79
CA ARG A 50 -1.49 6.50 18.42
C ARG A 50 -1.98 5.46 19.42
N LEU A 51 -2.43 5.93 20.58
CA LEU A 51 -3.28 5.15 21.48
C LEU A 51 -4.74 5.43 21.12
N ALA A 52 -5.42 4.44 20.53
CA ALA A 52 -6.84 4.49 20.19
C ALA A 52 -7.44 3.08 20.32
N PRO A 53 -7.71 2.61 21.55
CA PRO A 53 -8.06 1.21 21.78
C PRO A 53 -9.30 0.77 21.00
N VAL A 54 -9.16 -0.37 20.34
CA VAL A 54 -10.20 -0.95 19.48
C VAL A 54 -10.20 -2.46 19.59
N SER A 55 -11.37 -3.04 19.44
CA SER A 55 -11.54 -4.49 19.51
C SER A 55 -12.54 -5.00 18.48
N VAL A 56 -12.38 -6.28 18.14
CA VAL A 56 -13.32 -7.02 17.28
C VAL A 56 -13.55 -8.41 17.87
N THR A 57 -14.75 -8.96 17.70
CA THR A 57 -15.05 -10.34 18.12
C THR A 57 -15.13 -11.24 16.90
N ILE A 58 -14.30 -12.28 16.85
CA ILE A 58 -14.25 -13.27 15.78
C ILE A 58 -14.44 -14.64 16.38
N LYS A 59 -15.49 -15.37 15.97
CA LYS A 59 -15.81 -16.73 16.48
C LYS A 59 -15.83 -16.80 18.02
N GLY A 60 -16.40 -15.78 18.67
CA GLY A 60 -16.48 -15.68 20.12
C GLY A 60 -15.17 -15.30 20.84
N LYS A 61 -14.06 -15.14 20.11
CA LYS A 61 -12.80 -14.60 20.66
C LYS A 61 -12.74 -13.09 20.40
N THR A 62 -12.60 -12.31 21.45
CA THR A 62 -12.33 -10.87 21.33
C THR A 62 -10.83 -10.64 21.10
N LEU A 63 -10.50 -10.01 19.97
CA LEU A 63 -9.18 -9.46 19.70
C LEU A 63 -9.19 -7.98 20.08
N ARG A 64 -8.13 -7.51 20.73
CA ARG A 64 -7.95 -6.12 21.16
C ARG A 64 -6.62 -5.61 20.65
N GLY A 65 -6.56 -4.35 20.25
CA GLY A 65 -5.32 -3.64 19.97
C GLY A 65 -5.31 -2.30 20.70
N ARG A 66 -4.12 -1.80 21.04
CA ARG A 66 -3.96 -0.42 21.54
C ARG A 66 -4.36 0.61 20.48
N ASN A 67 -4.30 0.21 19.22
CA ASN A 67 -4.76 0.94 18.05
C ASN A 67 -5.22 -0.03 16.96
N TRP A 68 -5.65 0.52 15.82
CA TRP A 68 -6.11 -0.26 14.68
C TRP A 68 -5.01 -1.12 14.06
N THR A 69 -3.80 -0.58 13.92
CA THR A 69 -2.65 -1.28 13.34
C THR A 69 -2.33 -2.57 14.10
N GLU A 70 -2.31 -2.49 15.44
CA GLU A 70 -2.12 -3.67 16.29
C GLU A 70 -3.29 -4.66 16.13
N LEU A 71 -4.52 -4.16 16.07
CA LEU A 71 -5.70 -5.02 15.87
C LEU A 71 -5.63 -5.75 14.51
N LEU A 72 -5.26 -5.05 13.44
CA LEU A 72 -5.10 -5.61 12.09
C LEU A 72 -4.05 -6.72 12.06
N THR A 73 -2.91 -6.51 12.74
CA THR A 73 -1.86 -7.53 12.87
C THR A 73 -2.38 -8.80 13.54
N ARG A 74 -3.15 -8.65 14.63
CA ARG A 74 -3.79 -9.78 15.31
C ARG A 74 -4.86 -10.46 14.44
N ILE A 75 -5.59 -9.69 13.63
CA ILE A 75 -6.53 -10.22 12.63
C ILE A 75 -5.79 -11.06 11.59
N LEU A 76 -4.66 -10.58 11.05
CA LEU A 76 -3.82 -11.34 10.11
C LEU A 76 -3.36 -12.67 10.72
N GLY A 77 -2.95 -12.68 11.99
CA GLY A 77 -2.62 -13.92 12.71
C GLY A 77 -3.81 -14.88 12.85
N HIS A 78 -5.01 -14.36 13.09
CA HIS A 78 -6.23 -15.16 13.09
C HIS A 78 -6.56 -15.73 11.70
N CYS A 79 -6.44 -14.92 10.65
CA CYS A 79 -6.67 -15.34 9.27
C CYS A 79 -5.67 -16.41 8.82
N ALA A 80 -4.39 -16.30 9.18
CA ALA A 80 -3.40 -17.32 8.89
C ALA A 80 -3.78 -18.70 9.49
N ASN A 81 -4.29 -18.70 10.73
CA ASN A 81 -4.79 -19.91 11.37
C ASN A 81 -6.05 -20.45 10.66
N MET A 82 -7.00 -19.57 10.32
CA MET A 82 -8.21 -19.96 9.61
C MET A 82 -7.90 -20.58 8.24
N TYR A 83 -7.04 -19.96 7.43
CA TYR A 83 -6.64 -20.49 6.13
C TYR A 83 -5.93 -21.83 6.26
N THR A 84 -5.07 -21.99 7.26
CA THR A 84 -4.43 -23.28 7.55
C THR A 84 -5.47 -24.35 7.91
N SER A 85 -6.44 -24.03 8.77
CA SER A 85 -7.50 -24.97 9.17
C SER A 85 -8.36 -25.42 7.97
N ILE A 86 -8.73 -24.51 7.06
CA ILE A 86 -9.47 -24.84 5.84
C ILE A 86 -8.74 -25.94 5.06
N THR A 87 -7.41 -25.83 4.89
CA THR A 87 -6.63 -26.80 4.11
C THR A 87 -6.65 -28.22 4.69
N VAL A 88 -6.75 -28.35 6.01
CA VAL A 88 -6.84 -29.66 6.69
C VAL A 88 -8.14 -30.36 6.30
N PHE A 89 -9.26 -29.63 6.27
CA PHE A 89 -10.57 -30.19 5.93
C PHE A 89 -10.68 -30.57 4.46
N VAL A 90 -10.11 -29.75 3.57
CA VAL A 90 -10.39 -29.88 2.14
C VAL A 90 -9.43 -30.82 1.42
N ARG A 91 -8.26 -31.13 2.00
CA ARG A 91 -7.27 -32.03 1.37
C ARG A 91 -7.87 -33.38 1.01
N GLN A 92 -8.58 -34.02 1.93
CA GLN A 92 -9.19 -35.33 1.69
C GLN A 92 -10.25 -35.26 0.59
N THR A 93 -11.04 -34.18 0.56
CA THR A 93 -12.09 -33.97 -0.44
C THR A 93 -11.50 -33.68 -1.83
N LEU A 94 -10.41 -32.91 -1.90
CA LEU A 94 -9.67 -32.63 -3.14
C LEU A 94 -9.11 -33.93 -3.75
N GLN A 95 -8.52 -34.79 -2.93
CA GLN A 95 -7.99 -36.09 -3.38
C GLN A 95 -9.13 -37.04 -3.82
N ASN A 96 -10.14 -37.23 -2.95
CA ASN A 96 -11.19 -38.23 -3.18
C ASN A 96 -12.13 -37.85 -4.33
N ASN A 97 -12.51 -36.58 -4.42
CA ASN A 97 -13.58 -36.14 -5.32
C ASN A 97 -13.05 -35.41 -6.56
N LEU A 98 -11.85 -34.83 -6.47
CA LEU A 98 -11.34 -33.89 -7.46
C LEU A 98 -10.02 -34.31 -8.11
N ARG A 99 -9.47 -35.49 -7.74
CA ARG A 99 -8.21 -36.05 -8.29
C ARG A 99 -7.03 -35.06 -8.25
N GLU A 100 -7.06 -34.12 -7.31
CA GLU A 100 -5.93 -33.26 -7.00
C GLU A 100 -5.14 -33.94 -5.88
N ASP A 101 -4.02 -34.57 -6.25
CA ASP A 101 -3.19 -35.34 -5.31
C ASP A 101 -2.55 -34.44 -4.23
N GLU A 102 -2.38 -33.16 -4.53
CA GLU A 102 -1.66 -32.18 -3.73
C GLU A 102 -2.45 -30.90 -3.47
N LEU A 103 -2.03 -30.14 -2.45
CA LEU A 103 -2.69 -28.89 -2.10
C LEU A 103 -2.46 -27.81 -3.17
N LEU A 104 -3.56 -27.24 -3.65
CA LEU A 104 -3.57 -26.01 -4.44
C LEU A 104 -3.88 -24.81 -3.53
N PRO A 105 -3.17 -23.68 -3.69
CA PRO A 105 -3.58 -22.42 -3.08
C PRO A 105 -5.02 -22.08 -3.48
N PHE A 106 -5.93 -22.10 -2.50
CA PHE A 106 -7.36 -21.87 -2.74
C PHE A 106 -7.73 -20.38 -2.81
N THR A 107 -6.80 -19.52 -2.37
CA THR A 107 -6.91 -18.06 -2.37
C THR A 107 -5.51 -17.46 -2.47
N SER A 108 -5.45 -16.14 -2.63
CA SER A 108 -4.22 -15.35 -2.60
C SER A 108 -4.30 -14.23 -1.57
N LEU A 109 -3.15 -13.74 -1.12
CA LEU A 109 -3.04 -12.65 -0.14
C LEU A 109 -1.88 -11.72 -0.50
N ASP A 110 -2.16 -10.43 -0.59
CA ASP A 110 -1.14 -9.39 -0.44
C ASP A 110 -1.20 -8.74 0.95
N ILE A 111 -0.02 -8.36 1.44
CA ILE A 111 0.16 -7.59 2.67
C ILE A 111 1.17 -6.50 2.33
N GLU A 112 0.75 -5.25 2.37
CA GLU A 112 1.62 -4.11 2.13
C GLU A 112 2.91 -4.19 2.98
N PRO A 113 4.10 -3.90 2.42
CA PRO A 113 5.39 -4.05 3.12
C PRO A 113 5.45 -3.46 4.54
N ASP A 114 4.95 -2.24 4.77
CA ASP A 114 4.92 -1.66 6.12
C ASP A 114 4.00 -2.44 7.07
N ALA A 115 2.85 -2.91 6.57
CA ALA A 115 1.95 -3.75 7.36
C ALA A 115 2.60 -5.07 7.75
N LEU A 116 3.35 -5.71 6.84
CA LEU A 116 4.05 -6.96 7.13
C LEU A 116 5.23 -6.74 8.08
N ASN A 117 5.97 -5.65 7.93
CA ASN A 117 7.05 -5.29 8.86
C ASN A 117 6.50 -5.03 10.27
N ARG A 118 5.37 -4.33 10.39
CA ARG A 118 4.74 -4.09 11.69
C ARG A 118 4.28 -5.37 12.38
N VAL A 119 3.96 -6.42 11.63
CA VAL A 119 3.70 -7.76 12.19
C VAL A 119 4.94 -8.30 12.91
N ILE A 120 6.13 -8.10 12.34
CA ILE A 120 7.40 -8.56 12.94
C ILE A 120 7.67 -7.81 14.24
N GLU A 121 7.59 -6.47 14.21
CA GLU A 121 7.77 -5.64 15.39
C GLU A 121 6.80 -6.02 16.51
N LEU A 122 5.51 -6.23 16.18
CA LEU A 122 4.53 -6.65 17.18
C LEU A 122 4.81 -8.06 17.72
N ASP A 123 5.27 -8.99 16.89
CA ASP A 123 5.70 -10.32 17.35
C ASP A 123 6.83 -10.19 18.38
N HIS A 124 7.80 -9.29 18.19
CA HIS A 124 8.84 -9.00 19.19
C HIS A 124 8.28 -8.37 20.47
N GLU A 125 7.36 -7.42 20.36
CA GLU A 125 6.71 -6.77 21.52
C GLU A 125 5.86 -7.74 22.35
N THR A 126 5.22 -8.71 21.71
CA THR A 126 4.19 -9.57 22.34
C THR A 126 4.62 -11.02 22.56
N GLY A 127 5.76 -11.44 22.01
CA GLY A 127 6.20 -12.84 22.00
C GLY A 127 5.35 -13.75 21.12
N GLU A 128 4.61 -13.18 20.16
CA GLU A 128 3.86 -13.95 19.16
C GLU A 128 4.78 -14.41 18.00
N ALA A 129 4.21 -15.11 17.02
CA ALA A 129 4.94 -15.65 15.87
C ALA A 129 4.09 -15.59 14.60
N THR A 130 3.35 -14.49 14.45
CA THR A 130 2.44 -14.23 13.34
C THR A 130 3.17 -14.16 12.00
N TYR A 131 4.29 -13.44 11.93
CA TYR A 131 5.09 -13.34 10.72
C TYR A 131 5.54 -14.71 10.22
N GLN A 132 6.13 -15.52 11.10
CA GLN A 132 6.57 -16.87 10.75
C GLN A 132 5.41 -17.78 10.31
N ARG A 133 4.22 -17.62 10.90
CA ARG A 133 3.01 -18.32 10.42
C ARG A 133 2.61 -17.90 9.01
N LEU A 134 2.63 -16.61 8.69
CA LEU A 134 2.32 -16.08 7.36
C LEU A 134 3.33 -16.57 6.32
N ILE A 135 4.63 -16.48 6.59
CA ILE A 135 5.68 -16.96 5.68
C ILE A 135 5.55 -18.48 5.46
N LYS A 136 5.27 -19.24 6.52
CA LYS A 136 5.03 -20.68 6.44
C LYS A 136 3.80 -21.02 5.60
N MET A 137 2.73 -20.22 5.70
CA MET A 137 1.52 -20.36 4.89
C MET A 137 1.83 -20.22 3.40
N PHE A 138 2.60 -19.20 3.00
CA PHE A 138 3.05 -19.03 1.60
C PHE A 138 3.96 -20.17 1.13
N SER A 139 4.97 -20.53 1.94
CA SER A 139 5.94 -21.59 1.58
C SER A 139 5.33 -22.98 1.43
N ARG A 140 4.13 -23.21 1.98
CA ARG A 140 3.39 -24.48 1.91
C ARG A 140 2.29 -24.49 0.86
N GLY A 141 2.16 -23.41 0.08
CA GLY A 141 1.11 -23.25 -0.92
C GLY A 141 -0.30 -23.32 -0.35
N ILE A 142 -0.49 -22.88 0.90
CA ILE A 142 -1.84 -22.74 1.49
C ILE A 142 -2.56 -21.55 0.86
N VAL A 143 -1.82 -20.45 0.69
CA VAL A 143 -2.25 -19.22 0.03
C VAL A 143 -1.13 -18.78 -0.90
N ALA A 144 -1.48 -18.23 -2.07
CA ALA A 144 -0.50 -17.66 -2.98
C ALA A 144 -0.13 -16.22 -2.55
N PRO A 145 1.17 -15.86 -2.47
CA PRO A 145 1.58 -14.49 -2.21
C PRO A 145 1.29 -13.59 -3.43
N VAL A 146 0.85 -12.37 -3.16
CA VAL A 146 0.65 -11.31 -4.17
C VAL A 146 1.52 -10.13 -3.80
N VAL A 147 2.28 -9.61 -4.77
CA VAL A 147 3.14 -8.44 -4.57
C VAL A 147 2.25 -7.20 -4.43
N SER A 148 2.41 -6.49 -3.33
CA SER A 148 1.84 -5.15 -3.12
C SER A 148 2.96 -4.13 -2.92
N LEU A 149 2.64 -2.87 -3.16
CA LEU A 149 3.60 -1.79 -3.24
C LEU A 149 3.75 -1.11 -1.87
N PRO A 150 4.99 -0.82 -1.42
CA PRO A 150 5.22 -0.13 -0.16
C PRO A 150 4.52 1.22 -0.15
N PHE A 151 4.06 1.65 1.01
CA PHE A 151 3.34 2.91 1.23
C PHE A 151 1.96 2.99 0.57
N HIS A 152 1.54 1.96 -0.18
CA HIS A 152 0.25 1.89 -0.89
C HIS A 152 -0.14 3.17 -1.69
N PRO A 153 0.75 3.74 -2.55
CA PRO A 153 0.41 4.90 -3.36
C PRO A 153 -0.45 4.50 -4.57
N ALA A 154 -1.44 5.32 -4.93
CA ALA A 154 -2.09 5.19 -6.24
C ALA A 154 -1.07 5.58 -7.34
N LEU A 155 -0.40 4.60 -7.96
CA LEU A 155 0.77 4.79 -8.83
C LEU A 155 0.66 5.88 -9.91
N PRO A 156 -0.46 5.98 -10.66
CA PRO A 156 -0.64 7.05 -11.62
C PRO A 156 -0.54 8.46 -11.02
N LEU A 157 -0.76 8.61 -9.70
CA LEU A 157 -0.73 9.88 -8.97
C LEU A 157 0.63 10.17 -8.31
N LEU A 158 1.62 9.30 -8.46
CA LEU A 158 3.01 9.65 -8.12
C LEU A 158 3.57 10.63 -9.16
N ARG A 159 4.46 11.53 -8.71
CA ARG A 159 4.94 12.69 -9.48
C ARG A 159 5.72 12.33 -10.75
N SER A 160 6.47 11.22 -10.76
CA SER A 160 7.43 10.91 -11.81
C SER A 160 7.50 9.42 -12.11
N GLU A 161 8.05 9.08 -13.28
CA GLU A 161 8.35 7.69 -13.64
C GLU A 161 9.40 7.08 -12.71
N PHE A 162 10.42 7.86 -12.30
CA PHE A 162 11.44 7.42 -11.37
C PHE A 162 10.85 6.91 -10.05
N ASP A 163 9.94 7.68 -9.43
CA ASP A 163 9.31 7.29 -8.16
C ASP A 163 8.49 6.01 -8.31
N ARG A 164 7.79 5.88 -9.43
CA ARG A 164 6.97 4.70 -9.72
C ARG A 164 7.85 3.47 -9.90
N LYS A 165 8.95 3.59 -10.66
CA LYS A 165 9.93 2.51 -10.86
C LYS A 165 10.59 2.13 -9.53
N LEU A 166 10.98 3.12 -8.72
CA LEU A 166 11.59 2.89 -7.42
C LEU A 166 10.66 2.10 -6.49
N VAL A 167 9.41 2.53 -6.33
CA VAL A 167 8.41 1.84 -5.48
C VAL A 167 8.14 0.41 -5.98
N VAL A 168 8.05 0.20 -7.30
CA VAL A 168 7.87 -1.14 -7.89
C VAL A 168 9.09 -2.02 -7.63
N ARG A 169 10.29 -1.49 -7.84
CA ARG A 169 11.55 -2.21 -7.63
C ARG A 169 11.72 -2.61 -6.17
N ILE A 170 11.43 -1.70 -5.23
CA ILE A 170 11.42 -1.99 -3.79
C ILE A 170 10.42 -3.11 -3.46
N ALA A 171 9.22 -3.07 -4.02
CA ALA A 171 8.22 -4.11 -3.78
C ALA A 171 8.70 -5.50 -4.24
N LEU A 172 9.35 -5.57 -5.42
CA LEU A 172 9.91 -6.80 -5.95
C LEU A 172 11.06 -7.33 -5.07
N GLU A 173 11.95 -6.44 -4.60
CA GLU A 173 13.01 -6.80 -3.64
C GLU A 173 12.42 -7.35 -2.34
N PHE A 174 11.44 -6.66 -1.75
CA PHE A 174 10.79 -7.07 -0.51
C PHE A 174 10.13 -8.45 -0.63
N TYR A 175 9.40 -8.70 -1.72
CA TYR A 175 8.67 -9.95 -1.92
C TYR A 175 9.52 -11.11 -2.46
N TRP A 176 10.73 -10.84 -2.98
CA TRP A 176 11.60 -11.85 -3.57
C TRP A 176 11.78 -13.11 -2.72
N PRO A 177 12.17 -13.03 -1.44
CA PRO A 177 12.35 -14.24 -0.62
C PRO A 177 11.04 -15.03 -0.44
N ILE A 178 9.89 -14.35 -0.40
CA ILE A 178 8.56 -14.97 -0.29
C ILE A 178 8.23 -15.71 -1.59
N LEU A 179 8.38 -15.04 -2.74
CA LEU A 179 8.11 -15.59 -4.06
C LEU A 179 8.99 -16.82 -4.33
N ARG A 180 10.28 -16.76 -4.01
CA ARG A 180 11.20 -17.90 -4.17
C ARG A 180 10.72 -19.14 -3.42
N ARG A 181 10.33 -18.99 -2.15
CA ARG A 181 9.83 -20.10 -1.32
C ARG A 181 8.53 -20.67 -1.88
N TYR A 182 7.61 -19.81 -2.33
CA TYR A 182 6.37 -20.22 -2.97
C TYR A 182 6.61 -20.99 -4.29
N HIS A 183 7.46 -20.47 -5.18
CA HIS A 183 7.77 -21.16 -6.44
C HIS A 183 8.59 -22.43 -6.25
N ALA A 184 9.42 -22.53 -5.20
CA ALA A 184 10.06 -23.79 -4.82
C ALA A 184 9.01 -24.86 -4.45
N PHE A 185 7.96 -24.48 -3.71
CA PHE A 185 6.81 -25.35 -3.46
C PHE A 185 6.09 -25.74 -4.76
N MET A 186 5.75 -24.77 -5.62
CA MET A 186 5.05 -25.06 -6.88
C MET A 186 5.83 -26.02 -7.78
N ARG A 187 7.15 -25.84 -7.91
CA ARG A 187 8.03 -26.76 -8.65
C ARG A 187 8.06 -28.16 -8.03
N LYS A 188 8.20 -28.25 -6.71
CA LYS A 188 8.31 -29.54 -6.01
C LYS A 188 7.02 -30.34 -6.05
N THR A 189 5.90 -29.67 -5.78
CA THR A 189 4.59 -30.30 -5.55
C THR A 189 3.82 -30.50 -6.87
N HIS A 190 3.82 -29.49 -7.74
CA HIS A 190 3.01 -29.47 -8.96
C HIS A 190 3.81 -29.64 -10.25
N LYS A 191 5.15 -29.77 -10.16
CA LYS A 191 6.07 -29.81 -11.31
C LYS A 191 5.95 -28.58 -12.23
N ASP A 192 5.42 -27.49 -11.69
CA ASP A 192 5.20 -26.23 -12.41
C ASP A 192 6.50 -25.43 -12.46
N LYS A 193 7.02 -25.20 -13.67
CA LYS A 193 8.26 -24.47 -13.90
C LYS A 193 8.06 -22.96 -14.14
N LEU A 194 6.81 -22.50 -14.33
CA LEU A 194 6.52 -21.11 -14.62
C LEU A 194 6.79 -20.23 -13.39
N PHE A 195 7.41 -19.08 -13.62
CA PHE A 195 7.53 -18.06 -12.59
C PHE A 195 6.41 -17.03 -12.76
N VAL A 196 5.19 -17.39 -12.36
CA VAL A 196 4.03 -16.49 -12.37
C VAL A 196 4.01 -15.63 -11.12
N THR A 197 4.08 -14.31 -11.29
CA THR A 197 3.98 -13.31 -10.22
C THR A 197 2.68 -12.54 -10.37
N THR A 198 1.88 -12.53 -9.30
CA THR A 198 0.67 -11.72 -9.23
C THR A 198 0.99 -10.40 -8.54
N LEU A 199 0.55 -9.29 -9.14
CA LEU A 199 0.71 -7.95 -8.59
C LEU A 199 -0.64 -7.29 -8.35
N GLN A 200 -0.79 -6.73 -7.16
CA GLN A 200 -1.90 -5.87 -6.78
C GLN A 200 -1.46 -4.42 -6.95
N LEU A 201 -2.24 -3.65 -7.73
CA LEU A 201 -2.05 -2.21 -7.81
C LEU A 201 -2.86 -1.57 -6.69
N PRO A 202 -2.27 -0.72 -5.84
CA PRO A 202 -3.00 0.06 -4.87
C PRO A 202 -4.20 0.75 -5.52
N GLU A 203 -5.38 0.53 -4.94
CA GLU A 203 -6.65 1.06 -5.44
C GLU A 203 -7.05 0.60 -6.86
N GLY A 204 -6.43 -0.46 -7.38
CA GLY A 204 -6.57 -0.87 -8.78
C GLY A 204 -6.22 0.25 -9.76
N ALA A 205 -5.44 1.26 -9.32
CA ALA A 205 -5.19 2.48 -10.05
C ALA A 205 -4.33 2.19 -11.28
N PHE A 206 -4.90 2.46 -12.47
CA PHE A 206 -4.41 1.92 -13.72
C PHE A 206 -4.34 2.99 -14.82
N THR A 207 -3.23 2.94 -15.56
CA THR A 207 -3.08 3.44 -16.94
C THR A 207 -2.22 2.45 -17.73
N MET A 208 -2.30 2.44 -19.06
CA MET A 208 -1.50 1.48 -19.84
C MET A 208 0.01 1.72 -19.67
N ASN A 209 0.42 2.98 -19.54
CA ASN A 209 1.82 3.33 -19.28
C ASN A 209 2.31 2.75 -17.94
N ILE A 210 1.47 2.72 -16.91
CA ILE A 210 1.84 2.14 -15.61
C ILE A 210 2.01 0.62 -15.70
N LEU A 211 1.09 -0.10 -16.35
CA LEU A 211 1.28 -1.55 -16.51
C LEU A 211 2.50 -1.89 -17.35
N ARG A 212 2.77 -1.12 -18.41
CA ARG A 212 3.99 -1.30 -19.22
C ARG A 212 5.24 -1.12 -18.38
N MET A 213 5.32 -0.03 -17.63
CA MET A 213 6.46 0.23 -16.74
C MET A 213 6.65 -0.89 -15.70
N ILE A 214 5.57 -1.34 -15.06
CA ILE A 214 5.66 -2.44 -14.09
C ILE A 214 6.13 -3.73 -14.76
N TYR A 215 5.62 -4.02 -15.96
CA TYR A 215 6.02 -5.19 -16.72
C TYR A 215 7.50 -5.14 -17.09
N GLU A 216 8.00 -3.99 -17.56
CA GLU A 216 9.41 -3.76 -17.89
C GLU A 216 10.31 -3.96 -16.66
N GLU A 217 9.98 -3.32 -15.54
CA GLU A 217 10.73 -3.47 -14.28
C GLU A 217 10.72 -4.91 -13.77
N TYR A 218 9.56 -5.58 -13.85
CA TYR A 218 9.43 -6.99 -13.48
C TYR A 218 10.30 -7.90 -14.36
N LYS A 219 10.29 -7.69 -15.68
CA LYS A 219 11.10 -8.48 -16.61
C LYS A 219 12.59 -8.26 -16.40
N ALA A 220 13.02 -7.01 -16.18
CA ALA A 220 14.40 -6.68 -15.83
C ALA A 220 14.82 -7.36 -14.52
N PHE A 221 14.02 -7.21 -13.47
CA PHE A 221 14.24 -7.84 -12.17
C PHE A 221 14.37 -9.36 -12.24
N CYS A 222 13.49 -10.01 -13.02
CA CYS A 222 13.56 -11.44 -13.26
C CYS A 222 14.81 -11.87 -14.04
N ALA A 223 15.20 -11.09 -15.05
CA ALA A 223 16.38 -11.38 -15.87
C ALA A 223 17.67 -11.33 -15.03
N GLU A 224 17.84 -10.30 -14.20
CA GLU A 224 18.98 -10.16 -13.27
C GLU A 224 19.11 -11.34 -12.30
N ARG A 225 17.98 -11.95 -11.93
CA ARG A 225 17.91 -13.10 -11.01
C ARG A 225 17.90 -14.45 -11.70
N GLY A 226 18.10 -14.49 -13.02
CA GLY A 226 18.12 -15.72 -13.80
C GLY A 226 16.79 -16.48 -13.80
N VAL A 227 15.66 -15.78 -13.63
CA VAL A 227 14.33 -16.38 -13.67
C VAL A 227 13.97 -16.73 -15.12
N THR A 228 13.72 -18.01 -15.36
CA THR A 228 13.24 -18.53 -16.65
C THR A 228 11.71 -18.44 -16.72
N ASP A 229 11.19 -18.06 -17.89
CA ASP A 229 9.75 -17.96 -18.17
C ASP A 229 8.92 -17.15 -17.14
N PRO A 230 9.29 -15.88 -16.87
CA PRO A 230 8.52 -15.02 -15.97
C PRO A 230 7.22 -14.57 -16.64
N HIS A 231 6.11 -14.68 -15.89
CA HIS A 231 4.77 -14.29 -16.34
C HIS A 231 4.08 -13.41 -15.31
N CYS A 232 3.51 -12.30 -15.77
CA CYS A 232 2.90 -11.29 -14.91
C CYS A 232 1.38 -11.43 -14.90
N VAL A 233 0.76 -11.38 -13.71
CA VAL A 233 -0.69 -11.37 -13.51
C VAL A 233 -1.08 -10.09 -12.76
N PHE A 234 -1.93 -9.27 -13.37
CA PHE A 234 -2.48 -8.07 -12.73
C PHE A 234 -3.88 -8.33 -12.19
N LEU A 235 -4.13 -7.85 -10.96
CA LEU A 235 -5.45 -7.89 -10.33
C LEU A 235 -6.16 -6.55 -10.56
N LEU A 236 -7.28 -6.58 -11.29
CA LEU A 236 -8.07 -5.40 -11.67
C LEU A 236 -9.56 -5.60 -11.37
N ASP A 237 -10.39 -4.61 -11.71
CA ASP A 237 -11.85 -4.63 -11.58
C ASP A 237 -12.52 -4.78 -12.95
N ASN A 238 -13.59 -5.58 -13.03
CA ASN A 238 -14.28 -5.85 -14.29
C ASN A 238 -14.77 -4.57 -15.01
N ARG A 239 -15.05 -3.49 -14.27
CA ARG A 239 -15.42 -2.19 -14.82
C ARG A 239 -14.27 -1.48 -15.55
N GLN A 240 -13.03 -1.91 -15.35
CA GLN A 240 -11.84 -1.37 -16.03
C GLN A 240 -11.66 -1.95 -17.43
N ALA A 241 -12.39 -3.00 -17.80
CA ALA A 241 -12.40 -3.50 -19.17
C ALA A 241 -13.26 -2.61 -20.08
N ASN A 242 -12.84 -2.40 -21.33
CA ASN A 242 -13.65 -1.72 -22.34
C ASN A 242 -14.82 -2.62 -22.78
N PHE A 243 -16.06 -2.09 -22.69
CA PHE A 243 -17.34 -2.67 -23.15
C PHE A 243 -17.27 -4.15 -23.59
N ARG A 244 -17.35 -5.05 -22.62
CA ARG A 244 -17.43 -6.51 -22.83
C ARG A 244 -18.61 -7.06 -22.05
N ASP A 245 -19.20 -8.13 -22.57
CA ASP A 245 -20.14 -8.93 -21.79
C ASP A 245 -19.44 -9.42 -20.52
N ASN A 246 -20.00 -9.06 -19.36
CA ASN A 246 -19.36 -9.32 -18.08
C ASN A 246 -19.25 -10.82 -17.80
N ASP A 247 -20.21 -11.62 -18.27
CA ASP A 247 -20.21 -13.06 -18.06
C ASP A 247 -19.07 -13.72 -18.87
N GLN A 248 -18.89 -13.33 -20.14
CA GLN A 248 -17.74 -13.75 -20.94
C GLN A 248 -16.41 -13.30 -20.31
N LEU A 249 -16.32 -12.03 -19.89
CA LEU A 249 -15.11 -11.45 -19.31
C LEU A 249 -14.67 -12.23 -18.06
N MET A 250 -15.60 -12.48 -17.14
CA MET A 250 -15.31 -13.12 -15.87
C MET A 250 -14.96 -14.61 -16.02
N LYS A 251 -15.52 -15.29 -17.04
CA LYS A 251 -15.30 -16.73 -17.29
C LYS A 251 -14.05 -17.03 -18.13
N SER A 252 -13.41 -16.03 -18.72
CA SER A 252 -12.29 -16.26 -19.65
C SER A 252 -10.92 -16.06 -19.00
N TRP A 253 -9.90 -16.74 -19.50
CA TRP A 253 -8.49 -16.37 -19.29
C TRP A 253 -8.17 -15.11 -20.10
N ASN A 254 -8.03 -13.97 -19.43
CA ASN A 254 -7.82 -12.68 -20.09
C ASN A 254 -6.35 -12.26 -20.09
N VAL A 255 -5.94 -11.60 -21.18
CA VAL A 255 -4.62 -10.98 -21.32
C VAL A 255 -4.72 -9.57 -21.89
N VAL A 256 -3.83 -8.68 -21.44
CA VAL A 256 -3.61 -7.37 -22.04
C VAL A 256 -2.31 -7.39 -22.82
N ARG A 257 -2.32 -6.76 -23.99
CA ARG A 257 -1.12 -6.55 -24.80
C ARG A 257 -0.31 -5.39 -24.21
N ILE A 258 0.97 -5.61 -23.92
CA ILE A 258 1.84 -4.60 -23.28
C ILE A 258 2.37 -3.58 -24.30
N TYR A 259 2.69 -4.06 -25.50
CA TYR A 259 3.16 -3.26 -26.62
C TYR A 259 2.35 -3.57 -27.87
N ASP A 260 1.97 -2.54 -28.62
CA ASP A 260 1.17 -2.71 -29.83
C ASP A 260 1.93 -3.50 -30.92
N ASP A 261 3.26 -3.34 -30.97
CA ASP A 261 4.17 -3.89 -31.96
C ASP A 261 4.83 -5.22 -31.56
N LYS A 262 4.78 -5.60 -30.27
CA LYS A 262 5.36 -6.87 -29.78
C LYS A 262 4.27 -7.88 -29.41
N ASN A 263 4.62 -9.16 -29.47
CA ASN A 263 3.74 -10.25 -29.04
C ASN A 263 3.93 -10.57 -27.55
N GLU A 264 3.85 -9.54 -26.71
CA GLU A 264 4.04 -9.64 -25.26
C GLU A 264 2.74 -9.31 -24.53
N PHE A 265 2.38 -10.19 -23.59
CA PHE A 265 1.13 -10.14 -22.87
C PHE A 265 1.36 -10.31 -21.37
N ALA A 266 0.52 -9.64 -20.59
CA ALA A 266 0.32 -9.95 -19.18
C ALA A 266 -1.10 -10.49 -18.98
N SER A 267 -1.27 -11.45 -18.08
CA SER A 267 -2.60 -11.90 -17.69
C SER A 267 -3.29 -10.90 -16.78
N VAL A 268 -4.61 -10.84 -16.86
CA VAL A 268 -5.43 -9.99 -16.01
C VAL A 268 -6.52 -10.85 -15.39
N VAL A 269 -6.67 -10.77 -14.07
CA VAL A 269 -7.79 -11.36 -13.34
C VAL A 269 -8.62 -10.23 -12.76
N PHE A 270 -9.90 -10.18 -13.16
CA PHE A 270 -10.82 -9.14 -12.72
C PHE A 270 -11.61 -9.58 -11.52
N ARG A 271 -11.80 -8.75 -10.50
CA ARG A 271 -12.93 -8.95 -9.58
C ARG A 271 -14.24 -8.62 -10.26
N ASP A 272 -15.28 -9.37 -9.90
CA ASP A 272 -16.64 -8.90 -10.06
C ASP A 272 -16.94 -7.86 -8.97
N TYR A 273 -16.97 -6.58 -9.34
CA TYR A 273 -17.28 -5.48 -8.42
C TYR A 273 -18.63 -5.68 -7.73
N GLY A 274 -19.68 -5.99 -8.49
CA GLY A 274 -21.03 -6.08 -7.97
C GLY A 274 -21.18 -7.22 -6.96
N PHE A 275 -20.56 -8.37 -7.25
CA PHE A 275 -20.53 -9.49 -6.31
C PHE A 275 -19.68 -9.19 -5.09
N SER A 276 -18.46 -8.67 -5.27
CA SER A 276 -17.54 -8.39 -4.16
C SER A 276 -18.09 -7.33 -3.21
N HIS A 277 -18.57 -6.21 -3.74
CA HIS A 277 -19.22 -5.16 -2.96
C HIS A 277 -20.46 -5.67 -2.20
N TRP A 278 -21.26 -6.54 -2.83
CA TRP A 278 -22.40 -7.16 -2.14
C TRP A 278 -21.98 -8.06 -0.98
N VAL A 279 -20.90 -8.84 -1.12
CA VAL A 279 -20.39 -9.67 -0.02
C VAL A 279 -19.96 -8.80 1.16
N GLN A 280 -19.19 -7.74 0.89
CA GLN A 280 -18.65 -6.84 1.92
C GLN A 280 -19.76 -6.06 2.66
N VAL A 281 -20.71 -5.46 1.93
CA VAL A 281 -21.72 -4.58 2.52
C VAL A 281 -22.91 -5.34 3.09
N ALA A 282 -23.37 -6.41 2.42
CA ALA A 282 -24.59 -7.10 2.82
C ALA A 282 -24.34 -8.26 3.80
N ASN A 283 -23.09 -8.70 3.95
CA ASN A 283 -22.68 -9.83 4.79
C ASN A 283 -23.65 -11.04 4.68
N PRO A 284 -23.79 -11.61 3.47
CA PRO A 284 -24.80 -12.63 3.20
C PRO A 284 -24.52 -13.95 3.90
N SER A 285 -25.57 -14.74 4.12
CA SER A 285 -25.43 -16.10 4.66
C SER A 285 -24.67 -17.03 3.70
N VAL A 286 -24.03 -18.07 4.26
CA VAL A 286 -23.30 -19.09 3.50
C VAL A 286 -24.14 -19.69 2.36
N LYS A 287 -25.42 -19.95 2.60
CA LYS A 287 -26.33 -20.45 1.56
C LYS A 287 -26.42 -19.48 0.38
N LYS A 288 -26.64 -18.19 0.63
CA LYS A 288 -26.73 -17.17 -0.42
C LYS A 288 -25.42 -17.01 -1.20
N LEU A 289 -24.28 -17.12 -0.50
CA LEU A 289 -22.95 -17.09 -1.12
C LEU A 289 -22.77 -18.26 -2.09
N ILE A 290 -23.12 -19.48 -1.66
CA ILE A 290 -23.04 -20.68 -2.48
C ILE A 290 -24.02 -20.60 -3.66
N ASP A 291 -25.29 -20.30 -3.42
CA ASP A 291 -26.32 -20.20 -4.45
C ASP A 291 -25.90 -19.24 -5.58
N ARG A 292 -25.39 -18.05 -5.23
CA ARG A 292 -24.92 -17.07 -6.21
C ARG A 292 -23.63 -17.48 -6.93
N THR A 293 -22.77 -18.27 -6.29
CA THR A 293 -21.55 -18.80 -6.93
C THR A 293 -21.92 -19.88 -7.95
N ILE A 294 -22.81 -20.81 -7.57
CA ILE A 294 -23.30 -21.88 -8.45
C ILE A 294 -24.08 -21.33 -9.63
N ALA A 295 -24.81 -20.22 -9.46
CA ALA A 295 -25.51 -19.54 -10.54
C ALA A 295 -24.57 -19.03 -11.67
N LYS A 296 -23.24 -19.07 -11.48
CA LYS A 296 -22.24 -18.72 -12.50
C LYS A 296 -21.82 -19.90 -13.38
N VAL A 297 -22.30 -21.11 -13.08
CA VAL A 297 -22.03 -22.30 -13.89
C VAL A 297 -22.55 -22.10 -15.32
N ASP A 298 -21.71 -22.48 -16.27
CA ASP A 298 -21.97 -22.43 -17.70
C ASP A 298 -22.03 -23.84 -18.29
N ALA A 299 -23.23 -24.26 -18.70
CA ALA A 299 -23.44 -25.58 -19.28
C ALA A 299 -22.69 -25.75 -20.62
N GLY A 300 -22.52 -24.67 -21.40
CA GLY A 300 -21.86 -24.69 -22.70
C GLY A 300 -20.34 -24.80 -22.60
N LEU A 301 -19.73 -24.15 -21.61
CA LEU A 301 -18.30 -24.35 -21.30
C LEU A 301 -18.05 -25.74 -20.72
N ASN A 302 -18.92 -26.22 -19.82
CA ASN A 302 -18.85 -27.57 -19.28
C ASN A 302 -18.89 -28.64 -20.38
N ALA A 303 -19.83 -28.53 -21.34
CA ALA A 303 -19.95 -29.47 -22.44
C ALA A 303 -18.73 -29.48 -23.38
N ARG A 304 -17.97 -28.39 -23.42
CA ARG A 304 -16.73 -28.26 -24.20
C ARG A 304 -15.47 -28.59 -23.40
N ASN A 305 -15.62 -29.06 -22.16
CA ASN A 305 -14.52 -29.32 -21.24
C ASN A 305 -13.58 -28.12 -21.07
N VAL A 306 -14.15 -26.92 -20.95
CA VAL A 306 -13.43 -25.67 -20.69
C VAL A 306 -13.58 -25.33 -19.21
N ASP A 307 -12.46 -25.12 -18.53
CA ASP A 307 -12.41 -24.60 -17.16
C ASP A 307 -12.58 -23.09 -17.16
N TYR A 308 -13.26 -22.50 -16.20
CA TYR A 308 -13.51 -21.04 -16.17
C TYR A 308 -13.57 -20.50 -14.77
N GLY A 309 -13.25 -19.22 -14.63
CA GLY A 309 -13.18 -18.52 -13.35
C GLY A 309 -14.46 -17.76 -13.00
N TRP A 310 -14.67 -17.50 -11.71
CA TRP A 310 -15.40 -16.30 -11.27
C TRP A 310 -14.71 -15.71 -10.04
N SER A 311 -14.14 -14.53 -10.19
CA SER A 311 -13.26 -13.93 -9.20
C SER A 311 -13.95 -12.98 -8.24
N HIS A 312 -13.50 -13.05 -6.98
CA HIS A 312 -13.98 -12.24 -5.88
C HIS A 312 -12.80 -11.80 -5.02
N PHE A 313 -12.66 -10.49 -4.87
CA PHE A 313 -11.56 -9.87 -4.11
C PHE A 313 -12.15 -9.15 -2.89
N ASP A 314 -11.51 -9.32 -1.74
CA ASP A 314 -11.92 -8.68 -0.49
C ASP A 314 -10.76 -7.97 0.21
N ASP A 315 -11.07 -6.92 0.96
CA ASP A 315 -10.19 -6.35 1.97
C ASP A 315 -10.16 -7.36 3.16
N ILE A 316 -9.01 -7.57 3.81
CA ILE A 316 -8.92 -8.52 4.95
C ILE A 316 -9.91 -8.16 6.07
N GLU A 317 -10.20 -6.87 6.21
CA GLU A 317 -11.20 -6.28 7.10
C GLU A 317 -12.61 -6.84 6.84
N ALA A 318 -12.95 -7.22 5.60
CA ALA A 318 -14.25 -7.80 5.26
C ALA A 318 -14.55 -9.08 6.05
N LEU A 319 -13.49 -9.84 6.40
CA LEU A 319 -13.61 -11.07 7.20
C LEU A 319 -13.97 -10.79 8.65
N VAL A 320 -13.91 -9.54 9.09
CA VAL A 320 -14.14 -9.16 10.49
C VAL A 320 -15.19 -8.07 10.66
N LEU A 321 -15.88 -7.64 9.59
CA LEU A 321 -17.01 -6.69 9.65
C LEU A 321 -18.21 -7.18 10.48
N SER A 322 -18.28 -8.49 10.75
CA SER A 322 -19.25 -9.09 11.67
C SER A 322 -18.62 -10.25 12.45
N ASP A 323 -19.29 -10.66 13.53
CA ASP A 323 -18.95 -11.84 14.32
C ASP A 323 -18.98 -13.16 13.52
N LYS A 324 -19.70 -13.18 12.39
CA LYS A 324 -19.92 -14.34 11.52
C LYS A 324 -19.13 -14.31 10.21
N SER A 325 -18.52 -13.18 9.83
CA SER A 325 -17.92 -13.01 8.49
C SER A 325 -16.84 -14.07 8.22
N ALA A 326 -15.87 -14.22 9.12
CA ALA A 326 -14.81 -15.22 9.02
C ALA A 326 -15.35 -16.66 8.99
N LEU A 327 -16.36 -16.97 9.83
CA LEU A 327 -16.98 -18.30 9.85
C LEU A 327 -17.74 -18.58 8.54
N ASN A 328 -18.45 -17.57 8.02
CA ASN A 328 -19.17 -17.68 6.76
C ASN A 328 -18.20 -17.92 5.59
N PHE A 329 -17.05 -17.24 5.58
CA PHE A 329 -16.00 -17.46 4.60
C PHE A 329 -15.47 -18.91 4.65
N GLU A 330 -15.07 -19.38 5.83
CA GLU A 330 -14.59 -20.76 6.00
C GLU A 330 -15.62 -21.80 5.53
N GLN A 331 -16.87 -21.68 6.00
CA GLN A 331 -17.94 -22.61 5.62
C GLN A 331 -18.28 -22.55 4.13
N LYS A 332 -18.18 -21.37 3.51
CA LYS A 332 -18.35 -21.21 2.06
C LYS A 332 -17.30 -22.02 1.31
N ILE A 333 -16.01 -21.89 1.67
CA ILE A 333 -14.93 -22.62 0.99
C ILE A 333 -15.10 -24.13 1.14
N VAL A 334 -15.33 -24.61 2.37
CA VAL A 334 -15.51 -26.05 2.64
C VAL A 334 -16.68 -26.62 1.84
N LYS A 335 -17.84 -25.96 1.86
CA LYS A 335 -19.05 -26.44 1.15
C LYS A 335 -18.90 -26.39 -0.37
N LEU A 336 -18.22 -25.39 -0.93
CA LEU A 336 -17.94 -25.36 -2.37
C LEU A 336 -17.13 -26.59 -2.78
N ILE A 337 -16.15 -26.99 -1.98
CA ILE A 337 -15.31 -28.16 -2.25
C ILE A 337 -16.09 -29.46 -2.08
N GLU A 338 -16.94 -29.58 -1.05
CA GLU A 338 -17.86 -30.71 -0.87
C GLU A 338 -18.80 -30.88 -2.08
N LEU A 339 -19.24 -29.77 -2.68
CA LEU A 339 -20.06 -29.75 -3.89
C LEU A 339 -19.27 -29.98 -5.19
N GLY A 340 -17.96 -30.24 -5.10
CA GLY A 340 -17.10 -30.58 -6.23
C GLY A 340 -16.63 -29.39 -7.06
N TYR A 341 -16.59 -28.19 -6.48
CA TYR A 341 -15.88 -27.04 -7.05
C TYR A 341 -14.44 -26.98 -6.51
N VAL A 342 -13.49 -26.48 -7.31
CA VAL A 342 -12.10 -26.27 -6.88
C VAL A 342 -11.83 -24.76 -6.79
N PRO A 343 -11.89 -24.15 -5.60
CA PRO A 343 -11.43 -22.78 -5.41
C PRO A 343 -9.93 -22.67 -5.64
N VAL A 344 -9.48 -21.58 -6.27
CA VAL A 344 -8.08 -21.36 -6.61
C VAL A 344 -7.67 -19.91 -6.42
N SER A 345 -6.37 -19.68 -6.26
CA SER A 345 -5.77 -18.34 -6.38
C SER A 345 -5.73 -17.87 -7.85
N PRO A 346 -5.62 -16.55 -8.09
CA PRO A 346 -5.48 -15.99 -9.44
C PRO A 346 -4.31 -16.57 -10.24
N ASP A 347 -3.14 -16.78 -9.61
CA ASP A 347 -1.98 -17.33 -10.30
C ASP A 347 -2.18 -18.80 -10.67
N VAL A 348 -2.79 -19.61 -9.80
CA VAL A 348 -3.08 -21.03 -10.08
C VAL A 348 -4.02 -21.17 -11.28
N PHE A 349 -5.05 -20.33 -11.38
CA PHE A 349 -5.94 -20.32 -12.54
C PHE A 349 -5.17 -20.06 -13.83
N VAL A 350 -4.31 -19.03 -13.86
CA VAL A 350 -3.49 -18.69 -15.03
C VAL A 350 -2.47 -19.77 -15.35
N ARG A 351 -1.77 -20.31 -14.34
CA ARG A 351 -0.78 -21.40 -14.49
C ARG A 351 -1.42 -22.60 -15.15
N ARG A 352 -2.48 -23.14 -14.55
CA ARG A 352 -3.14 -24.38 -14.99
C ARG A 352 -3.71 -24.24 -16.40
N LYS A 353 -4.21 -23.06 -16.78
CA LYS A 353 -4.58 -22.72 -18.16
C LYS A 353 -3.37 -22.73 -19.09
N SER A 354 -2.28 -22.04 -18.70
CA SER A 354 -1.10 -21.86 -19.53
C SER A 354 -0.35 -23.16 -19.85
N PHE A 355 -0.29 -24.13 -18.92
CA PHE A 355 0.38 -25.41 -19.18
C PHE A 355 -0.58 -26.56 -19.55
N GLY A 356 -1.87 -26.26 -19.75
CA GLY A 356 -2.86 -27.19 -20.29
C GLY A 356 -3.47 -28.18 -19.30
N ALA A 357 -3.33 -27.96 -17.99
CA ALA A 357 -4.05 -28.73 -16.98
C ALA A 357 -5.53 -28.32 -16.86
N PHE A 358 -5.84 -27.06 -17.16
CA PHE A 358 -7.20 -26.56 -17.30
C PHE A 358 -7.53 -26.43 -18.79
N GLY A 359 -8.67 -26.96 -19.21
CA GLY A 359 -9.16 -26.87 -20.58
C GLY A 359 -9.40 -25.43 -20.99
N VAL A 360 -8.96 -25.08 -22.20
CA VAL A 360 -9.04 -23.72 -22.77
C VAL A 360 -10.08 -23.64 -23.87
N ALA A 361 -10.81 -22.53 -23.94
CA ALA A 361 -11.66 -22.26 -25.10
C ALA A 361 -10.80 -21.87 -26.32
N PRO A 362 -11.28 -22.04 -27.56
CA PRO A 362 -10.52 -21.70 -28.77
C PRO A 362 -10.09 -20.22 -28.89
N PHE A 363 -10.71 -19.33 -28.13
CA PHE A 363 -10.43 -17.90 -28.11
C PHE A 363 -9.59 -17.46 -26.89
N GLU A 364 -9.13 -18.42 -26.06
CA GLU A 364 -8.29 -18.15 -24.89
C GLU A 364 -6.79 -18.34 -25.23
N PRO A 365 -5.90 -17.48 -24.70
CA PRO A 365 -6.20 -16.32 -23.87
C PRO A 365 -6.91 -15.20 -24.65
N GLN A 366 -7.92 -14.61 -24.04
CA GLN A 366 -8.71 -13.54 -24.64
C GLN A 366 -7.97 -12.21 -24.50
N VAL A 367 -7.60 -11.59 -25.64
CA VAL A 367 -7.00 -10.26 -25.64
C VAL A 367 -8.08 -9.20 -25.34
N ILE A 368 -7.87 -8.45 -24.28
CA ILE A 368 -8.78 -7.39 -23.81
C ILE A 368 -8.15 -6.00 -23.97
N ARG A 369 -9.00 -4.98 -23.97
CA ARG A 369 -8.58 -3.57 -23.86
C ARG A 369 -9.08 -3.03 -22.54
N LEU A 370 -8.26 -2.21 -21.88
CA LEU A 370 -8.58 -1.57 -20.62
C LEU A 370 -8.94 -0.08 -20.85
N GLN A 371 -9.73 0.47 -19.94
CA GLN A 371 -10.06 1.89 -19.89
C GLN A 371 -8.94 2.65 -19.17
N GLU A 372 -8.45 3.73 -19.78
CA GLU A 372 -7.41 4.59 -19.19
C GLU A 372 -7.91 5.35 -17.97
N ASN A 373 -6.98 5.68 -17.07
CA ASN A 373 -7.21 6.50 -15.88
C ASN A 373 -8.33 5.96 -14.98
N THR A 374 -8.32 4.66 -14.73
CA THR A 374 -9.34 3.98 -13.91
C THR A 374 -8.77 3.44 -12.61
N SER A 375 -9.67 3.14 -11.68
CA SER A 375 -9.37 2.57 -10.37
C SER A 375 -10.49 1.61 -9.98
N TRP A 376 -10.24 0.67 -9.09
CA TRP A 376 -11.30 -0.25 -8.67
C TRP A 376 -12.27 0.37 -7.64
N SER A 377 -11.92 1.49 -7.03
CA SER A 377 -12.61 2.06 -5.86
C SER A 377 -12.98 3.53 -6.06
N GLY A 378 -12.93 4.02 -7.30
CA GLY A 378 -13.39 5.35 -7.69
C GLY A 378 -14.87 5.57 -7.34
N TRP A 379 -15.24 6.83 -7.12
CA TRP A 379 -16.56 7.20 -6.63
C TRP A 379 -17.64 7.24 -7.71
N ASP A 380 -17.25 7.40 -8.99
CA ASP A 380 -18.21 7.63 -10.06
C ASP A 380 -18.56 6.30 -10.73
N GLY A 381 -19.87 6.05 -10.90
CA GLY A 381 -20.42 4.75 -11.30
C GLY A 381 -19.77 4.19 -12.58
N ASP A 382 -20.10 4.80 -13.73
CA ASP A 382 -19.57 4.41 -15.04
C ASP A 382 -18.17 5.00 -15.32
N HIS A 383 -17.68 5.93 -14.48
CA HIS A 383 -16.40 6.62 -14.63
C HIS A 383 -15.53 6.41 -13.39
N ILE A 384 -14.96 5.22 -13.24
CA ILE A 384 -14.18 4.81 -12.07
C ILE A 384 -12.78 5.49 -11.97
N GLY A 385 -12.69 6.80 -12.19
CA GLY A 385 -11.45 7.57 -12.27
C GLY A 385 -10.80 7.90 -10.92
N PHE A 386 -9.83 8.80 -10.95
CA PHE A 386 -9.04 9.19 -9.77
C PHE A 386 -9.66 10.32 -8.92
N SER A 387 -10.90 10.71 -9.20
CA SER A 387 -11.62 11.80 -8.52
C SER A 387 -11.69 11.60 -7.00
N ARG A 388 -11.79 10.34 -6.56
CA ARG A 388 -11.77 9.98 -5.14
C ARG A 388 -10.52 10.47 -4.41
N TRP A 389 -9.34 10.41 -5.01
CA TRP A 389 -8.07 10.77 -4.34
C TRP A 389 -7.61 12.19 -4.63
N THR A 390 -7.91 12.69 -5.84
CA THR A 390 -7.53 14.04 -6.28
C THR A 390 -8.54 15.09 -5.81
N GLY A 391 -9.81 14.71 -5.68
CA GLY A 391 -10.92 15.59 -5.34
C GLY A 391 -11.47 16.41 -6.51
N TRP A 392 -10.98 16.17 -7.73
CA TRP A 392 -11.50 16.80 -8.94
C TRP A 392 -11.83 15.77 -10.01
N ARG A 393 -12.71 16.17 -10.94
CA ARG A 393 -13.02 15.45 -12.17
C ARG A 393 -12.85 16.38 -13.36
N VAL A 394 -12.82 15.82 -14.56
CA VAL A 394 -12.78 16.62 -15.80
C VAL A 394 -14.20 17.13 -16.08
N GLY A 395 -14.35 18.45 -16.17
CA GLY A 395 -15.59 19.13 -16.52
C GLY A 395 -15.94 18.99 -18.00
N ALA A 396 -17.16 19.40 -18.37
CA ALA A 396 -17.65 19.33 -19.75
C ALA A 396 -16.82 20.19 -20.74
N ASP A 397 -16.14 21.21 -20.22
CA ASP A 397 -15.23 22.10 -20.96
C ASP A 397 -13.76 21.60 -20.96
N GLY A 398 -13.53 20.39 -20.43
CA GLY A 398 -12.20 19.79 -20.30
C GLY A 398 -11.38 20.32 -19.11
N ARG A 399 -11.90 21.25 -18.30
CA ARG A 399 -11.18 21.81 -17.15
C ARG A 399 -11.43 21.01 -15.88
N PRO A 400 -10.46 20.93 -14.95
CA PRO A 400 -10.69 20.32 -13.64
C PRO A 400 -11.76 21.08 -12.86
N VAL A 401 -12.75 20.34 -12.34
CA VAL A 401 -13.77 20.86 -11.43
C VAL A 401 -13.83 20.00 -10.18
N VAL A 402 -14.12 20.59 -9.03
CA VAL A 402 -14.28 19.87 -7.77
C VAL A 402 -15.34 18.78 -7.94
N ASP A 403 -15.02 17.60 -7.42
CA ASP A 403 -15.92 16.46 -7.47
C ASP A 403 -17.09 16.62 -6.49
N GLU A 404 -18.13 15.80 -6.65
CA GLU A 404 -19.34 15.85 -5.84
C GLU A 404 -19.05 15.51 -4.37
N SER A 405 -19.64 16.29 -3.46
CA SER A 405 -19.57 16.04 -2.02
C SER A 405 -20.19 14.69 -1.66
N ARG A 406 -19.45 13.86 -0.90
CA ARG A 406 -19.88 12.54 -0.45
C ARG A 406 -20.20 12.59 1.04
N ARG A 407 -21.50 12.55 1.35
CA ARG A 407 -21.96 12.67 2.75
C ARG A 407 -21.56 11.45 3.57
N TYR A 408 -21.10 11.69 4.78
CA TYR A 408 -20.80 10.66 5.78
C TYR A 408 -21.51 10.97 7.10
N THR A 409 -21.58 9.98 7.99
CA THR A 409 -22.24 10.11 9.29
C THR A 409 -21.19 10.11 10.40
N ARG A 410 -21.13 11.20 11.16
CA ARG A 410 -20.26 11.34 12.33
C ARG A 410 -21.05 11.08 13.61
N ARG A 411 -20.42 10.47 14.61
CA ARG A 411 -20.98 10.35 15.97
C ARG A 411 -20.43 11.47 16.86
N THR A 412 -21.31 12.14 17.58
CA THR A 412 -21.00 13.19 18.56
C THR A 412 -21.71 12.87 19.89
N PRO A 413 -21.36 13.55 20.99
CA PRO A 413 -22.09 13.41 22.25
C PRO A 413 -23.61 13.69 22.12
N GLU A 414 -23.99 14.58 21.20
CA GLU A 414 -25.39 14.99 20.93
C GLU A 414 -26.13 14.04 19.97
N GLY A 415 -25.43 13.10 19.33
CA GLY A 415 -26.03 12.11 18.44
C GLY A 415 -25.28 11.92 17.14
N ARG A 416 -26.01 11.57 16.07
CA ARG A 416 -25.43 11.36 14.73
C ARG A 416 -25.61 12.62 13.89
N VAL A 417 -24.51 13.14 13.35
CA VAL A 417 -24.48 14.31 12.48
C VAL A 417 -24.12 13.89 11.06
N ARG A 418 -24.90 14.36 10.08
CA ARG A 418 -24.61 14.10 8.66
C ARG A 418 -23.78 15.23 8.10
N GLU A 419 -22.54 14.93 7.75
CA GLU A 419 -21.57 15.89 7.23
C GLU A 419 -21.59 15.89 5.69
N PRO A 420 -21.27 17.02 5.02
CA PRO A 420 -21.32 17.10 3.56
C PRO A 420 -20.22 16.29 2.87
N GLY A 421 -19.01 16.24 3.43
CA GLY A 421 -17.85 15.54 2.85
C GLY A 421 -17.39 16.12 1.52
N SER A 422 -17.11 17.43 1.48
CA SER A 422 -16.56 18.08 0.29
C SER A 422 -15.13 17.61 0.03
N PRO A 423 -14.78 17.22 -1.21
CA PRO A 423 -13.44 16.73 -1.53
C PRO A 423 -12.43 17.85 -1.84
N CYS A 424 -12.81 19.12 -1.70
CA CYS A 424 -11.95 20.26 -2.06
C CYS A 424 -10.58 20.27 -1.35
N TRP A 425 -10.51 19.72 -0.12
CA TRP A 425 -9.25 19.58 0.61
C TRP A 425 -8.27 18.62 -0.05
N LYS A 426 -8.74 17.63 -0.82
CA LYS A 426 -7.90 16.68 -1.56
C LYS A 426 -7.16 17.39 -2.70
N ILE A 427 -7.83 18.35 -3.35
CA ILE A 427 -7.23 19.19 -4.40
C ILE A 427 -6.05 19.96 -3.79
N ALA A 428 -6.31 20.68 -2.71
CA ALA A 428 -5.30 21.47 -2.02
C ALA A 428 -4.13 20.61 -1.52
N PHE A 429 -4.41 19.49 -0.86
CA PHE A 429 -3.36 18.63 -0.33
C PHE A 429 -2.51 17.99 -1.44
N THR A 430 -3.12 17.60 -2.56
CA THR A 430 -2.38 17.08 -3.72
C THR A 430 -1.40 18.12 -4.25
N LEU A 431 -1.85 19.36 -4.47
CA LEU A 431 -1.00 20.44 -4.98
C LEU A 431 0.10 20.85 -3.98
N VAL A 432 -0.23 20.93 -2.69
CA VAL A 432 0.72 21.18 -1.61
C VAL A 432 1.81 20.10 -1.58
N ARG A 433 1.40 18.83 -1.59
CA ARG A 433 2.32 17.69 -1.56
C ARG A 433 3.23 17.69 -2.78
N GLU A 434 2.71 17.94 -3.98
CA GLU A 434 3.54 18.01 -5.20
C GLU A 434 4.56 19.16 -5.14
N LYS A 435 4.15 20.36 -4.71
CA LYS A 435 5.07 21.51 -4.55
C LYS A 435 6.19 21.18 -3.57
N LEU A 436 5.86 20.59 -2.42
CA LEU A 436 6.84 20.24 -1.39
C LEU A 436 7.73 19.07 -1.81
N ALA A 437 7.17 18.04 -2.46
CA ALA A 437 7.94 16.92 -2.99
C ALA A 437 8.95 17.39 -4.03
N ASN A 438 8.57 18.26 -4.97
CA ASN A 438 9.50 18.81 -5.95
C ASN A 438 10.64 19.60 -5.31
N LEU A 439 10.34 20.38 -4.27
CA LEU A 439 11.35 21.17 -3.57
C LEU A 439 12.28 20.31 -2.70
N MET A 440 11.72 19.35 -1.97
CA MET A 440 12.44 18.53 -0.98
C MET A 440 13.14 17.34 -1.62
N MET A 441 12.44 16.57 -2.46
CA MET A 441 12.98 15.36 -3.07
C MET A 441 13.89 15.68 -4.26
N GLY A 442 13.69 16.82 -4.93
CA GLY A 442 14.47 17.23 -6.11
C GLY A 442 13.89 16.72 -7.42
N ASP A 443 14.46 17.13 -8.55
CA ASP A 443 14.00 16.74 -9.88
C ASP A 443 14.48 15.31 -10.24
N PRO A 444 13.57 14.33 -10.41
CA PRO A 444 13.93 12.95 -10.75
C PRO A 444 14.47 12.77 -12.16
N ASP A 445 14.19 13.69 -13.08
CA ASP A 445 14.67 13.56 -14.46
C ASP A 445 16.14 13.98 -14.57
N SER A 446 16.51 15.10 -13.94
CA SER A 446 17.90 15.59 -13.92
C SER A 446 18.73 15.14 -12.71
N MET A 447 18.12 14.51 -11.71
CA MET A 447 18.73 14.19 -10.39
C MET A 447 19.33 15.43 -9.70
N ARG A 448 18.73 16.60 -9.91
CA ARG A 448 19.20 17.88 -9.35
C ARG A 448 18.30 18.38 -8.24
N ASP A 449 18.90 19.19 -7.39
CA ASP A 449 18.25 19.83 -6.25
C ASP A 449 17.66 18.81 -5.25
N GLY A 450 17.19 19.29 -4.10
CA GLY A 450 16.59 18.43 -3.09
C GLY A 450 17.51 17.27 -2.64
N MET A 451 16.89 16.22 -2.13
CA MET A 451 17.59 15.03 -1.63
C MET A 451 18.21 14.19 -2.76
N LEU A 452 17.64 14.17 -3.97
CA LEU A 452 18.28 13.52 -5.12
C LEU A 452 19.58 14.20 -5.50
N GLY A 453 19.60 15.54 -5.53
CA GLY A 453 20.81 16.32 -5.77
C GLY A 453 21.87 16.05 -4.70
N VAL A 454 21.47 16.01 -3.41
CA VAL A 454 22.38 15.64 -2.32
C VAL A 454 22.96 14.24 -2.55
N LEU A 455 22.12 13.22 -2.74
CA LEU A 455 22.60 11.84 -2.96
C LEU A 455 23.52 11.73 -4.17
N ARG A 456 23.17 12.40 -5.27
CA ARG A 456 23.97 12.45 -6.48
C ARG A 456 25.35 13.08 -6.24
N ASP A 457 25.40 14.19 -5.49
CA ASP A 457 26.63 14.91 -5.19
C ASP A 457 27.56 14.12 -4.24
N LEU A 458 27.02 13.14 -3.50
CA LEU A 458 27.82 12.24 -2.68
C LEU A 458 28.50 11.13 -3.50
N VAL A 459 27.98 10.77 -4.68
CA VAL A 459 28.57 9.72 -5.52
C VAL A 459 29.97 10.17 -6.00
N PRO A 460 31.04 9.40 -5.72
CA PRO A 460 32.42 9.76 -6.09
C PRO A 460 32.73 9.46 -7.57
N SER A 461 31.86 9.91 -8.46
CA SER A 461 32.04 9.87 -9.91
C SER A 461 31.57 11.18 -10.53
N GLN A 462 32.08 11.53 -11.71
CA GLN A 462 31.58 12.64 -12.53
C GLN A 462 30.69 12.18 -13.70
N ASP A 463 30.58 10.87 -13.90
CA ASP A 463 29.72 10.29 -14.92
C ASP A 463 28.26 10.32 -14.48
N GLU A 464 27.40 10.96 -15.29
CA GLU A 464 25.99 11.21 -14.93
C GLU A 464 25.17 9.91 -14.90
N ASP A 465 25.48 8.94 -15.77
CA ASP A 465 24.79 7.65 -15.80
C ASP A 465 25.13 6.83 -14.56
N THR A 466 26.42 6.77 -14.18
CA THR A 466 26.90 6.14 -12.94
C THR A 466 26.22 6.76 -11.72
N ARG A 467 26.21 8.10 -11.63
CA ARG A 467 25.53 8.81 -10.54
C ARG A 467 24.05 8.44 -10.43
N ARG A 468 23.32 8.48 -11.55
CA ARG A 468 21.89 8.15 -11.60
C ARG A 468 21.64 6.71 -11.15
N ASN A 469 22.42 5.76 -11.66
CA ASN A 469 22.29 4.34 -11.35
C ASN A 469 22.61 4.06 -9.89
N ASN A 470 23.66 4.66 -9.33
CA ASN A 470 24.05 4.48 -7.94
C ASN A 470 23.02 5.08 -6.98
N VAL A 471 22.47 6.26 -7.27
CA VAL A 471 21.37 6.84 -6.47
C VAL A 471 20.15 5.92 -6.46
N MET A 472 19.73 5.41 -7.63
CA MET A 472 18.63 4.44 -7.71
C MET A 472 18.95 3.16 -6.94
N SER A 473 20.16 2.62 -7.11
CA SER A 473 20.63 1.39 -6.44
C SER A 473 20.63 1.55 -4.92
N PHE A 474 21.13 2.69 -4.42
CA PHE A 474 21.16 3.02 -3.00
C PHE A 474 19.75 3.23 -2.45
N LEU A 475 18.87 3.96 -3.14
CA LEU A 475 17.47 4.12 -2.72
C LEU A 475 16.75 2.77 -2.68
N VAL A 476 16.93 1.89 -3.66
CA VAL A 476 16.38 0.51 -3.61
C VAL A 476 16.99 -0.27 -2.45
N GLY A 477 18.31 -0.15 -2.25
CA GLY A 477 19.03 -0.84 -1.17
C GLY A 477 18.65 -0.35 0.23
N PHE A 478 18.22 0.90 0.36
CA PHE A 478 17.77 1.46 1.63
C PHE A 478 16.55 0.72 2.20
N ALA A 479 15.81 -0.01 1.37
CA ALA A 479 14.79 -0.96 1.81
C ALA A 479 15.31 -2.01 2.81
N TYR A 480 16.58 -2.45 2.68
CA TYR A 480 17.17 -3.43 3.60
C TYR A 480 17.39 -2.88 5.00
N ILE A 481 17.55 -1.57 5.15
CA ILE A 481 17.60 -0.91 6.47
C ILE A 481 16.19 -0.60 6.94
N TYR A 482 15.37 -0.02 6.05
CA TYR A 482 14.01 0.41 6.39
C TYR A 482 13.11 -0.73 6.88
N TRP A 483 13.24 -1.92 6.29
CA TRP A 483 12.56 -3.16 6.71
C TRP A 483 13.56 -4.25 7.12
N ARG A 484 14.60 -3.85 7.88
CA ARG A 484 15.70 -4.71 8.36
C ARG A 484 15.28 -6.10 8.82
N GLU A 485 14.34 -6.16 9.76
CA GLU A 485 13.92 -7.44 10.35
C GLU A 485 13.28 -8.37 9.32
N HIS A 486 12.55 -7.85 8.34
CA HIS A 486 11.99 -8.71 7.28
C HIS A 486 13.10 -9.42 6.51
N PHE A 487 14.15 -8.72 6.12
CA PHE A 487 15.24 -9.31 5.35
C PHE A 487 16.10 -10.28 6.18
N LEU A 488 16.41 -9.95 7.44
CA LEU A 488 17.17 -10.83 8.33
C LEU A 488 16.48 -12.18 8.58
N GLN A 489 15.14 -12.20 8.61
CA GLN A 489 14.36 -13.44 8.80
C GLN A 489 14.41 -14.38 7.57
N HIS A 490 14.87 -13.90 6.42
CA HIS A 490 15.15 -14.72 5.24
C HIS A 490 16.67 -14.77 5.04
N ALA A 491 17.32 -15.80 5.61
CA ALA A 491 18.77 -16.07 5.74
C ALA A 491 19.72 -15.90 4.50
N GLU A 492 19.30 -15.17 3.47
CA GLU A 492 20.03 -14.82 2.26
C GLU A 492 20.82 -13.51 2.42
N ILE A 493 20.51 -12.70 3.43
CA ILE A 493 21.19 -11.44 3.74
C ILE A 493 21.68 -11.51 5.18
N SER A 494 22.97 -11.25 5.40
CA SER A 494 23.55 -11.21 6.74
C SER A 494 23.38 -9.83 7.37
N GLU A 495 23.50 -9.76 8.69
CA GLU A 495 23.44 -8.50 9.44
C GLU A 495 24.54 -7.51 9.02
N ALA A 496 25.72 -8.02 8.65
CA ALA A 496 26.82 -7.21 8.13
C ALA A 496 26.46 -6.56 6.78
N ASP A 497 25.76 -7.28 5.90
CA ASP A 497 25.41 -6.79 4.54
C ASP A 497 24.41 -5.63 4.54
N ILE A 498 23.75 -5.39 5.68
CA ILE A 498 22.73 -4.34 5.86
C ILE A 498 23.18 -3.22 6.78
N MET A 499 24.45 -3.23 7.20
CA MET A 499 25.05 -2.07 7.85
C MET A 499 25.10 -0.91 6.87
N LEU A 500 24.87 0.29 7.39
CA LEU A 500 24.68 1.47 6.56
C LEU A 500 25.93 1.83 5.74
N ASP A 501 27.11 1.62 6.29
CA ASP A 501 28.39 1.84 5.63
C ASP A 501 28.62 0.87 4.47
N GLU A 502 28.41 -0.43 4.70
CA GLU A 502 28.46 -1.46 3.66
C GLU A 502 27.45 -1.18 2.53
N LEU A 503 26.23 -0.78 2.90
CA LEU A 503 25.19 -0.44 1.93
C LEU A 503 25.54 0.82 1.12
N ALA A 504 26.04 1.86 1.77
CA ALA A 504 26.39 3.12 1.13
C ALA A 504 27.58 2.94 0.18
N ASN A 505 28.65 2.27 0.63
CA ASN A 505 29.82 2.02 -0.21
C ASN A 505 29.50 1.03 -1.34
N GLY A 506 28.80 -0.06 -1.04
CA GLY A 506 28.44 -1.09 -2.02
C GLY A 506 27.39 -0.68 -3.06
N ARG A 507 26.68 0.46 -2.88
CA ARG A 507 25.61 0.90 -3.79
C ARG A 507 25.71 2.35 -4.24
N LEU A 508 25.99 3.28 -3.34
CA LEU A 508 26.09 4.70 -3.68
C LEU A 508 27.47 5.03 -4.26
N ALA A 509 28.54 4.41 -3.74
CA ALA A 509 29.89 4.47 -4.30
C ALA A 509 30.26 3.24 -5.15
N ALA A 510 29.26 2.45 -5.57
CA ALA A 510 29.49 1.32 -6.45
C ALA A 510 30.23 1.76 -7.73
N ASP A 511 31.18 0.94 -8.17
CA ASP A 511 32.01 1.18 -9.35
C ASP A 511 32.80 2.50 -9.32
N CYS A 512 33.07 3.04 -8.12
CA CYS A 512 33.93 4.21 -7.91
C CYS A 512 35.25 3.80 -7.23
N ASP A 513 36.29 4.62 -7.39
CA ASP A 513 37.62 4.34 -6.82
C ASP A 513 37.71 4.67 -5.31
N ASP A 514 36.84 5.54 -4.81
CA ASP A 514 36.87 6.05 -3.43
C ASP A 514 35.61 5.63 -2.64
N ASP A 515 35.81 5.17 -1.41
CA ASP A 515 34.75 4.95 -0.43
C ASP A 515 34.21 6.29 0.12
N LEU A 516 32.99 6.27 0.63
CA LEU A 516 32.39 7.39 1.34
C LEU A 516 32.96 7.51 2.76
N SER A 517 33.21 8.74 3.18
CA SER A 517 33.50 9.03 4.59
C SER A 517 32.23 8.89 5.45
N LEU A 518 32.39 8.58 6.74
CA LEU A 518 31.26 8.31 7.65
C LEU A 518 30.23 9.45 7.70
N ASP A 519 30.68 10.71 7.65
CA ASP A 519 29.79 11.87 7.59
C ASP A 519 28.91 11.87 6.34
N LYS A 520 29.48 11.53 5.17
CA LYS A 520 28.73 11.38 3.91
C LYS A 520 27.74 10.22 3.98
N ILE A 521 28.11 9.12 4.62
CA ILE A 521 27.24 7.94 4.82
C ILE A 521 26.01 8.31 5.66
N VAL A 522 26.22 9.02 6.78
CA VAL A 522 25.14 9.54 7.64
C VAL A 522 24.22 10.50 6.87
N ILE A 523 24.80 11.40 6.06
CA ILE A 523 24.03 12.33 5.21
C ILE A 523 23.22 11.56 4.16
N ALA A 524 23.82 10.58 3.49
CA ALA A 524 23.15 9.75 2.49
C ALA A 524 21.93 9.03 3.09
N ARG A 525 22.09 8.45 4.28
CA ARG A 525 20.98 7.84 5.02
C ARG A 525 19.85 8.84 5.22
N LEU A 526 20.12 9.99 5.83
CA LEU A 526 19.06 10.93 6.17
C LEU A 526 18.37 11.50 4.93
N ALA A 527 19.11 11.69 3.83
CA ALA A 527 18.55 12.06 2.54
C ALA A 527 17.62 10.97 1.96
N ALA A 528 18.01 9.69 2.03
CA ALA A 528 17.16 8.57 1.64
C ALA A 528 15.92 8.44 2.53
N GLN A 529 16.06 8.65 3.84
CA GLN A 529 14.92 8.70 4.77
C GLN A 529 13.93 9.80 4.38
N ALA A 530 14.42 11.03 4.15
CA ALA A 530 13.56 12.13 3.70
C ALA A 530 12.84 11.79 2.39
N TYR A 531 13.50 11.10 1.46
CA TYR A 531 12.90 10.63 0.23
C TYR A 531 11.77 9.60 0.47
N TYR A 532 12.05 8.59 1.30
CA TYR A 532 11.10 7.53 1.67
C TYR A 532 9.87 8.08 2.39
N LEU A 533 10.06 8.98 3.36
CA LEU A 533 8.95 9.64 4.05
C LEU A 533 8.14 10.56 3.12
N GLY A 534 8.82 11.17 2.14
CA GLY A 534 8.16 11.87 1.03
C GLY A 534 7.23 10.95 0.25
N LEU A 535 7.69 9.74 -0.11
CA LEU A 535 6.87 8.72 -0.77
C LEU A 535 5.74 8.20 0.14
N ASP A 536 5.98 8.02 1.44
CA ASP A 536 4.95 7.56 2.40
C ASP A 536 3.78 8.56 2.52
N SER A 537 4.05 9.86 2.32
CA SER A 537 2.99 10.89 2.25
C SER A 537 2.02 10.72 1.06
N TYR A 538 2.31 9.85 0.10
CA TYR A 538 1.42 9.49 -1.02
C TYR A 538 0.45 8.35 -0.73
N ARG A 539 0.44 7.80 0.49
CA ARG A 539 -0.46 6.71 0.89
C ARG A 539 -1.92 7.01 0.51
N SER A 540 -2.53 6.11 -0.27
CA SER A 540 -3.88 6.33 -0.81
C SER A 540 -4.94 6.50 0.29
N ALA A 541 -4.75 5.86 1.44
CA ALA A 541 -5.66 5.93 2.58
C ALA A 541 -5.83 7.36 3.11
N ALA A 542 -4.85 8.25 2.94
CA ALA A 542 -4.96 9.65 3.38
C ALA A 542 -6.07 10.41 2.63
N THR A 543 -6.19 10.18 1.32
CA THR A 543 -7.17 10.87 0.46
C THR A 543 -8.33 9.98 0.01
N ARG A 544 -8.39 8.72 0.43
CA ARG A 544 -9.50 7.79 0.11
C ARG A 544 -10.83 8.21 0.74
N TRP A 545 -10.79 8.75 1.95
CA TRP A 545 -11.98 9.00 2.79
C TRP A 545 -12.63 10.36 2.52
N GLU A 546 -13.86 10.53 2.98
CA GLU A 546 -14.64 11.75 2.75
C GLU A 546 -14.20 12.91 3.67
N ASN A 547 -13.81 12.61 4.91
CA ASN A 547 -13.38 13.59 5.90
C ASN A 547 -11.87 13.87 5.85
N PHE A 548 -11.51 15.15 6.06
CA PHE A 548 -10.13 15.62 6.12
C PHE A 548 -9.44 15.24 7.44
N ASP A 549 -10.05 15.58 8.58
CA ASP A 549 -9.48 15.30 9.89
C ASP A 549 -9.69 13.81 10.23
N GLN A 550 -8.66 13.00 9.98
CA GLN A 550 -8.61 11.56 10.22
C GLN A 550 -7.18 11.02 10.33
N ARG A 551 -7.02 9.81 10.87
CA ARG A 551 -5.73 9.24 11.30
C ARG A 551 -4.71 9.00 10.16
N SER A 552 -5.17 8.54 9.00
CA SER A 552 -4.33 8.36 7.81
C SER A 552 -3.91 9.71 7.19
N MET A 553 -4.76 10.75 7.32
CA MET A 553 -4.40 12.12 6.89
C MET A 553 -3.36 12.73 7.85
N TYR A 554 -3.52 12.51 9.15
CA TYR A 554 -2.53 12.90 10.16
C TYR A 554 -1.18 12.23 9.86
N GLU A 555 -1.17 10.92 9.65
CA GLU A 555 0.05 10.15 9.34
C GLU A 555 0.73 10.66 8.06
N ALA A 556 -0.01 10.87 6.96
CA ALA A 556 0.56 11.40 5.73
C ALA A 556 1.14 12.82 5.90
N ALA A 557 0.47 13.68 6.68
CA ALA A 557 0.98 15.01 7.00
C ALA A 557 2.21 14.95 7.91
N MET A 558 2.25 14.01 8.86
CA MET A 558 3.39 13.77 9.74
C MET A 558 4.60 13.24 8.96
N ALA A 559 4.41 12.28 8.05
CA ALA A 559 5.44 11.78 7.16
C ALA A 559 6.04 12.90 6.31
N LEU A 560 5.20 13.71 5.65
CA LEU A 560 5.66 14.85 4.85
C LEU A 560 6.41 15.91 5.68
N SER A 561 5.90 16.22 6.88
CA SER A 561 6.53 17.20 7.77
C SER A 561 7.89 16.71 8.28
N THR A 562 7.98 15.44 8.65
CA THR A 562 9.21 14.81 9.13
C THR A 562 10.24 14.65 8.01
N ALA A 563 9.78 14.38 6.79
CA ALA A 563 10.61 14.38 5.59
C ALA A 563 11.27 15.76 5.38
N LEU A 564 10.49 16.83 5.47
CA LEU A 564 11.00 18.20 5.37
C LEU A 564 11.99 18.52 6.49
N CYS A 565 11.70 18.12 7.74
CA CYS A 565 12.61 18.32 8.87
C CYS A 565 13.94 17.57 8.67
N SER A 566 13.88 16.34 8.16
CA SER A 566 15.06 15.53 7.82
C SER A 566 15.90 16.21 6.73
N ALA A 567 15.25 16.72 5.66
CA ALA A 567 15.92 17.44 4.58
C ALA A 567 16.55 18.77 5.05
N ILE A 568 15.86 19.52 5.93
CA ILE A 568 16.39 20.74 6.55
C ILE A 568 17.66 20.40 7.34
N ARG A 569 17.65 19.31 8.12
CA ARG A 569 18.81 18.86 8.90
C ARG A 569 19.99 18.45 8.02
N VAL A 570 19.74 17.73 6.91
CA VAL A 570 20.76 17.44 5.90
C VAL A 570 21.43 18.73 5.40
N TYR A 571 20.65 19.76 5.08
CA TYR A 571 21.21 21.04 4.63
C TYR A 571 21.99 21.77 5.73
N HIS A 572 21.60 21.66 7.00
CA HIS A 572 22.40 22.17 8.12
C HIS A 572 23.75 21.46 8.22
N TRP A 573 23.77 20.13 8.15
CA TRP A 573 25.02 19.36 8.17
C TRP A 573 25.94 19.69 6.99
N LEU A 574 25.37 20.04 5.83
CA LEU A 574 26.11 20.49 4.65
C LEU A 574 26.47 22.00 4.66
N GLY A 575 26.05 22.77 5.66
CA GLY A 575 26.25 24.23 5.71
C GLY A 575 25.43 25.01 4.66
N ARG A 576 24.45 24.39 4.01
CA ARG A 576 23.58 24.97 2.98
C ARG A 576 22.35 25.66 3.59
N LEU A 577 22.61 26.67 4.43
CA LEU A 577 21.56 27.30 5.26
C LEU A 577 20.46 28.00 4.44
N ASP A 578 20.76 28.50 3.24
CA ASP A 578 19.77 29.11 2.36
C ASP A 578 18.73 28.09 1.87
N ASP A 579 19.18 26.87 1.53
CA ASP A 579 18.29 25.78 1.13
C ASP A 579 17.44 25.30 2.31
N ALA A 580 18.03 25.22 3.51
CA ALA A 580 17.30 24.94 4.74
C ALA A 580 16.21 25.99 5.01
N GLN A 581 16.53 27.27 4.90
CA GLN A 581 15.55 28.36 5.07
C GLN A 581 14.44 28.34 4.02
N ARG A 582 14.77 27.97 2.78
CA ARG A 582 13.76 27.79 1.72
C ARG A 582 12.77 26.68 2.06
N LEU A 583 13.23 25.56 2.60
CA LEU A 583 12.35 24.49 3.07
C LEU A 583 11.51 24.91 4.29
N VAL A 584 12.08 25.63 5.25
CA VAL A 584 11.33 26.16 6.40
C VAL A 584 10.25 27.15 5.95
N ALA A 585 10.57 28.03 5.01
CA ALA A 585 9.59 28.95 4.43
C ALA A 585 8.45 28.20 3.73
N ALA A 586 8.77 27.16 2.95
CA ALA A 586 7.76 26.32 2.29
C ALA A 586 6.92 25.52 3.29
N LEU A 587 7.50 24.99 4.36
CA LEU A 587 6.78 24.33 5.45
C LEU A 587 5.78 25.28 6.13
N LYS A 588 6.19 26.52 6.40
CA LYS A 588 5.33 27.55 6.97
C LYS A 588 4.19 27.94 6.02
N GLU A 589 4.51 28.20 4.75
CA GLU A 589 3.54 28.60 3.74
C GLU A 589 2.52 27.49 3.46
N GLU A 590 3.00 26.27 3.21
CA GLU A 590 2.16 25.22 2.64
C GLU A 590 1.46 24.34 3.67
N LEU A 591 2.11 24.07 4.80
CA LEU A 591 1.59 23.16 5.82
C LEU A 591 1.03 23.90 7.03
N LEU A 592 1.78 24.85 7.61
CA LEU A 592 1.27 25.63 8.75
C LEU A 592 0.15 26.58 8.34
N ASP A 593 0.27 27.24 7.20
CA ASP A 593 -0.82 28.01 6.57
C ASP A 593 -1.57 27.18 5.50
N PHE A 594 -1.88 25.92 5.80
CA PHE A 594 -2.70 25.10 4.91
C PHE A 594 -4.06 25.75 4.61
N ALA A 595 -4.63 26.52 5.55
CA ALA A 595 -5.88 27.26 5.34
C ALA A 595 -5.79 28.28 4.19
N GLY A 596 -4.62 28.89 3.99
CA GLY A 596 -4.32 29.81 2.88
C GLY A 596 -4.27 29.15 1.50
N ALA A 597 -4.21 27.81 1.43
CA ALA A 597 -4.17 27.04 0.17
C ALA A 597 -5.35 27.38 -0.76
N TYR A 598 -6.51 27.73 -0.19
CA TYR A 598 -7.67 28.20 -0.97
C TYR A 598 -7.32 29.33 -1.93
N LYS A 599 -6.61 30.35 -1.43
CA LYS A 599 -6.19 31.50 -2.23
C LYS A 599 -4.97 31.18 -3.07
N ARG A 600 -3.95 30.52 -2.48
CA ARG A 600 -2.68 30.21 -3.16
C ARG A 600 -2.88 29.37 -4.42
N TYR A 601 -3.77 28.38 -4.37
CA TYR A 601 -4.05 27.48 -5.49
C TYR A 601 -5.32 27.83 -6.26
N ASN A 602 -5.92 28.99 -5.99
CA ASN A 602 -7.12 29.48 -6.66
C ASN A 602 -8.23 28.42 -6.74
N LEU A 603 -8.62 27.83 -5.60
CA LEU A 603 -9.60 26.74 -5.58
C LEU A 603 -10.98 27.17 -6.13
N GLU A 604 -11.25 28.46 -6.21
CA GLU A 604 -12.44 29.02 -6.89
C GLU A 604 -12.50 28.63 -8.37
N ALA A 605 -11.36 28.50 -9.05
CA ALA A 605 -11.31 28.07 -10.44
C ALA A 605 -11.79 26.62 -10.64
N TYR A 606 -11.73 25.79 -9.59
CA TYR A 606 -12.28 24.44 -9.56
C TYR A 606 -13.78 24.43 -9.17
N GLY A 607 -14.37 25.60 -8.87
CA GLY A 607 -15.75 25.71 -8.40
C GLY A 607 -15.92 25.58 -6.87
N VAL A 608 -14.83 25.61 -6.10
CA VAL A 608 -14.87 25.53 -4.64
C VAL A 608 -15.31 26.86 -4.05
N LYS A 609 -16.27 26.85 -3.12
CA LYS A 609 -16.68 28.04 -2.37
C LYS A 609 -15.90 28.14 -1.06
N HIS A 610 -15.51 29.36 -0.66
CA HIS A 610 -14.75 29.60 0.58
C HIS A 610 -15.40 29.00 1.84
N LYS A 611 -16.74 29.05 1.94
CA LYS A 611 -17.47 28.46 3.06
C LYS A 611 -17.33 26.94 3.13
N ASP A 612 -17.30 26.27 1.97
CA ASP A 612 -17.23 24.82 1.88
C ASP A 612 -15.80 24.36 2.20
N TRP A 613 -14.80 25.13 1.74
CA TRP A 613 -13.40 24.98 2.13
C TRP A 613 -13.21 25.10 3.65
N THR A 614 -13.68 26.21 4.24
CA THR A 614 -13.52 26.48 5.68
C THR A 614 -14.16 25.39 6.52
N ALA A 615 -15.33 24.89 6.11
CA ALA A 615 -16.01 23.80 6.79
C ALA A 615 -15.25 22.47 6.62
N ALA A 616 -14.72 22.18 5.42
CA ALA A 616 -14.06 20.91 5.11
C ALA A 616 -12.74 20.70 5.87
N ILE A 617 -11.96 21.76 6.09
CA ILE A 617 -10.66 21.66 6.79
C ILE A 617 -10.77 21.86 8.31
N LYS A 618 -11.97 22.09 8.84
CA LYS A 618 -12.16 22.35 10.27
C LYS A 618 -11.75 21.12 11.09
N SER A 619 -11.05 21.36 12.19
CA SER A 619 -10.79 20.32 13.20
C SER A 619 -12.09 19.72 13.71
N VAL A 620 -12.09 18.39 13.89
CA VAL A 620 -13.18 17.67 14.58
C VAL A 620 -12.87 17.42 16.05
N ILE A 621 -11.73 17.92 16.52
CA ILE A 621 -11.21 17.78 17.87
C ILE A 621 -11.40 19.12 18.60
N ASP A 622 -12.26 19.14 19.62
CA ASP A 622 -12.72 20.38 20.25
C ASP A 622 -11.60 21.11 20.99
N GLU A 623 -10.67 20.37 21.59
CA GLU A 623 -9.50 20.90 22.30
C GLU A 623 -8.43 21.51 21.39
N CYS A 624 -8.50 21.28 20.08
CA CYS A 624 -7.50 21.76 19.13
C CYS A 624 -8.15 22.41 17.89
N PRO A 625 -8.14 23.75 17.77
CA PRO A 625 -8.74 24.43 16.62
C PRO A 625 -7.92 24.26 15.32
N ASP A 626 -6.65 23.86 15.43
CA ASP A 626 -5.79 23.65 14.27
C ASP A 626 -6.31 22.47 13.44
N ASN A 627 -6.33 22.66 12.12
CA ASN A 627 -6.62 21.58 11.21
C ASN A 627 -5.54 20.46 11.28
N VAL A 628 -5.88 19.25 10.84
CA VAL A 628 -5.04 18.06 11.03
C VAL A 628 -3.63 18.20 10.44
N VAL A 629 -3.48 18.86 9.28
CA VAL A 629 -2.17 19.10 8.64
C VAL A 629 -1.32 20.05 9.47
N ARG A 630 -1.89 21.20 9.85
CA ARG A 630 -1.20 22.19 10.68
C ARG A 630 -0.78 21.58 12.03
N ARG A 631 -1.66 20.77 12.65
CA ARG A 631 -1.39 20.11 13.92
C ARG A 631 -0.20 19.14 13.84
N ALA A 632 -0.20 18.23 12.87
CA ALA A 632 0.91 17.31 12.64
C ALA A 632 2.22 18.06 12.36
N THR A 633 2.15 19.11 11.54
CA THR A 633 3.32 19.91 11.16
C THR A 633 3.93 20.66 12.35
N ARG A 634 3.10 21.29 13.20
CA ARG A 634 3.58 22.00 14.40
C ARG A 634 4.31 21.04 15.34
N ARG A 635 3.74 19.85 15.57
CA ARG A 635 4.36 18.82 16.40
C ARG A 635 5.71 18.38 15.85
N ALA A 636 5.78 18.05 14.55
CA ALA A 636 7.02 17.64 13.90
C ALA A 636 8.09 18.74 13.96
N ALA A 637 7.73 19.98 13.60
CA ALA A 637 8.67 21.11 13.59
C ALA A 637 9.21 21.42 15.00
N ALA A 638 8.36 21.38 16.02
CA ALA A 638 8.79 21.58 17.40
C ALA A 638 9.79 20.51 17.85
N ARG A 639 9.56 19.24 17.55
CA ARG A 639 10.48 18.16 17.94
C ARG A 639 11.79 18.17 17.18
N HIS A 640 11.75 18.45 15.88
CA HIS A 640 12.87 18.14 14.98
C HIS A 640 13.65 19.36 14.48
N LEU A 641 13.17 20.60 14.72
CA LEU A 641 13.85 21.82 14.23
C LEU A 641 14.35 22.76 15.34
N ARG A 642 13.89 22.60 16.58
CA ARG A 642 14.26 23.53 17.67
C ARG A 642 15.75 23.51 18.01
N ASP A 643 16.36 22.33 17.98
CA ASP A 643 17.80 22.12 18.22
C ASP A 643 18.69 22.71 17.12
N LEU A 644 18.15 22.87 15.91
CA LEU A 644 18.78 23.59 14.79
C LEU A 644 18.63 25.12 14.89
N GLY A 645 18.04 25.63 15.98
CA GLY A 645 17.89 27.07 16.24
C GLY A 645 16.57 27.69 15.77
N TYR A 646 15.61 26.89 15.27
CA TYR A 646 14.30 27.38 14.84
C TYR A 646 13.32 27.53 16.02
N HIS A 647 13.60 28.48 16.91
CA HIS A 647 12.84 28.70 18.14
C HIS A 647 11.46 29.35 17.93
N GLU A 648 11.11 29.71 16.69
CA GLU A 648 9.74 30.10 16.32
C GLU A 648 8.72 28.97 16.49
N PHE A 649 9.17 27.73 16.66
CA PHE A 649 8.34 26.58 17.02
C PHE A 649 8.32 26.40 18.55
N PRO A 650 7.19 26.70 19.23
CA PRO A 650 7.07 26.58 20.68
C PRO A 650 7.34 25.15 21.17
N GLU A 651 7.91 25.02 22.37
CA GLU A 651 8.25 23.71 22.94
C GLU A 651 6.99 22.92 23.24
N ALA A 652 5.96 23.61 23.74
CA ALA A 652 4.66 23.03 24.01
C ALA A 652 4.03 22.37 22.78
N ASP A 653 4.43 22.76 21.55
CA ASP A 653 3.89 22.18 20.34
C ASP A 653 4.30 20.71 20.14
N GLN A 654 5.39 20.25 20.79
CA GLN A 654 5.79 18.84 20.77
C GLN A 654 4.75 17.93 21.44
N PHE A 655 3.87 18.49 22.28
CA PHE A 655 2.80 17.79 22.98
C PHE A 655 1.43 18.09 22.39
N LEU A 656 1.34 18.71 21.20
CA LEU A 656 0.04 18.88 20.54
C LEU A 656 -0.63 17.51 20.36
N THR A 657 -1.92 17.50 20.66
CA THR A 657 -2.72 16.29 20.61
C THR A 657 -2.59 15.61 19.24
N VAL A 658 -2.46 14.30 19.28
CA VAL A 658 -2.45 13.48 18.08
C VAL A 658 -3.87 13.13 17.65
N ASN A 659 -4.89 13.31 18.52
CA ASN A 659 -6.30 12.97 18.29
C ASN A 659 -6.79 13.46 16.92
N CYS A 660 -7.68 12.71 16.29
CA CYS A 660 -8.26 13.07 14.98
C CYS A 660 -9.64 12.44 14.82
N GLY A 661 -10.36 12.75 13.75
CA GLY A 661 -11.59 12.03 13.42
C GLY A 661 -11.37 10.53 13.17
N HIS A 662 -12.41 9.74 13.39
CA HIS A 662 -12.44 8.34 12.93
C HIS A 662 -12.52 8.26 11.40
N LEU A 663 -12.25 7.08 10.84
CA LEU A 663 -12.67 6.76 9.48
C LEU A 663 -14.16 6.41 9.50
N TRP A 664 -15.00 7.43 9.48
CA TRP A 664 -16.43 7.32 9.80
C TRP A 664 -17.16 6.26 8.97
N THR A 665 -16.94 6.25 7.67
CA THR A 665 -17.62 5.36 6.71
C THR A 665 -17.25 3.89 6.88
N SER A 666 -16.00 3.58 7.26
CA SER A 666 -15.48 2.19 7.32
C SER A 666 -15.45 1.60 8.72
N GLU A 667 -15.14 2.40 9.74
CA GLU A 667 -14.82 1.89 11.08
C GLU A 667 -15.98 2.00 12.07
N ILE A 668 -16.83 3.01 11.94
CA ILE A 668 -17.87 3.32 12.93
C ILE A 668 -19.24 2.72 12.55
N ASP A 669 -19.45 2.51 11.25
CA ASP A 669 -20.65 1.84 10.75
C ASP A 669 -20.51 0.30 10.76
N ALA A 670 -19.29 -0.23 10.90
CA ALA A 670 -19.06 -1.65 11.11
C ALA A 670 -19.54 -2.08 12.50
N THR A 671 -20.42 -3.08 12.56
CA THR A 671 -21.07 -3.50 13.81
C THR A 671 -20.17 -4.28 14.75
N SER A 672 -19.08 -4.84 14.24
CA SER A 672 -18.14 -5.67 15.00
C SER A 672 -17.03 -4.89 15.68
N TYR A 673 -16.72 -3.68 15.20
CA TYR A 673 -15.66 -2.85 15.77
C TYR A 673 -16.16 -2.08 16.99
N VAL A 674 -15.47 -2.27 18.09
CA VAL A 674 -15.74 -1.59 19.35
C VAL A 674 -14.55 -0.74 19.70
N TRP A 675 -14.66 0.55 19.34
CA TRP A 675 -13.76 1.61 19.78
C TRP A 675 -14.11 2.03 21.20
N GLU A 676 -13.09 2.20 22.03
CA GLU A 676 -13.26 2.74 23.38
C GLU A 676 -13.81 4.17 23.33
N ASN A 677 -13.18 5.02 22.50
CA ASN A 677 -13.70 6.32 22.16
C ASN A 677 -14.44 6.29 20.82
N LYS A 678 -15.75 6.56 20.84
CA LYS A 678 -16.62 6.51 19.65
C LYS A 678 -16.78 7.86 18.95
N PHE A 679 -16.22 8.93 19.50
CA PHE A 679 -16.39 10.30 19.03
C PHE A 679 -15.20 10.82 18.23
N PHE A 680 -14.00 10.28 18.49
CA PHE A 680 -12.79 10.55 17.74
C PHE A 680 -11.77 9.41 17.92
N CYS A 681 -10.80 9.34 17.02
CA CYS A 681 -9.72 8.36 17.04
C CYS A 681 -8.58 8.84 17.95
N GLY A 682 -8.60 8.35 19.18
CA GLY A 682 -7.62 8.67 20.21
C GLY A 682 -8.18 8.47 21.61
N VAL A 683 -7.42 8.89 22.61
CA VAL A 683 -7.83 8.90 24.02
C VAL A 683 -8.19 10.31 24.45
N LYS A 684 -9.14 10.43 25.40
CA LYS A 684 -9.31 11.68 26.12
C LYS A 684 -8.13 11.80 27.08
N GLU A 685 -7.37 12.87 26.99
CA GLU A 685 -6.40 13.23 28.01
C GLU A 685 -7.20 13.62 29.27
N GLU A 686 -6.89 13.00 30.42
CA GLU A 686 -7.56 13.23 31.70
C GLU A 686 -7.15 14.55 32.37
#